data_AF-A0A1Z9QDB0-F1
#
_entry.id   AF-A0A1Z9QDB0-F1
#
_cell.length_a   1.000
_cell.length_b   1.000
_cell.length_c   1.000
_cell.angle_alpha   90.00
_cell.angle_beta   90.00
_cell.angle_gamma   90.00
#
_symmetry.space_group_name_H-M   'P 1'
#
loop_
_entity.id
_entity.type
_entity.pdbx_description
1 polymer ?
#
loop_
_entity_poly.entity_id
_entity_poly.type
_entity_poly.pdbx_seq_one_letter_code
_entity_poly.pdbx_strand_id
1 'polypeptide(L)'
;MTLPLLTAALLIAVASTTSPDAGSETGVLAYRILGPEGAPVPARLTVLEPDVDLVALGGPFGDRHAVREDVCYALDGTGEVVLPAGRCELLASRGIEWSIDRRWVDIPAHGRLEVELRIRPAVDTTGLIGGDFHLHTLTHSGHGDSNMPERIVSLVGEGVDFAIATDHNRNIDYIPTIAALGATSQITSVVGNELSTPIGHFNIFPVDPARRPIPARLAAAPPMFRMIRLEPNDLGVVPVIQVNHPRWAGIDYFSQVELDETTGTSSNPRWSADFDAIEVLNENALWGWRDPADADGIDVGSQTHSSMLDWYALLDTGHRAIATGNSDSHSVKANFAGVPRNYMGSSTDDPGGIDPREMIAAIRSGDVVVSSGPIVRASIPDRGLHEDPRMASVDAEGRVRIALEIQAAPWIDVDRIRVILDGDEIDRIPVDQSRDRTRFEGDIEVPLATDGWIVLLVEGDDSLAPVVDGKKRPVIPVAIINPFRIDADLDAAWMPPLERVKRRIATISADQVASEWKLASGAERRRIIAAARADDELDPEVRRRLIESGLTDESDQWRVVRLGAVRAATGAPAFAEQLERLMTDEAADDRLAAAALRGLAATSPDRAAVRLQEFIDRRGVTPLRDLGDSGLNEVAGPGPRAWMVAGPYPATEDLEGFARTFSLLKDPPETAGGTIGWERKRTRPNGLLSFLEIAADPAATENSIAIASGWIMAPDDTTAIVAFGSDDGAAVIVNGRTILLDRTTHGASPFGSMLEVPLRRGPNAVTIAVENGSGDFGFHFRTLDRRLEVMTSIDD
;
A
#
# COMPACT_ATOMS: atom_id res chain seq x y z
N MET A 1 19.91 -29.94 36.82
CA MET A 1 20.60 -28.67 37.14
C MET A 1 21.63 -28.49 36.04
N THR A 2 21.53 -27.54 35.12
CA THR A 2 21.13 -26.13 35.21
C THR A 2 20.91 -25.59 33.78
N LEU A 3 20.05 -24.57 33.67
CA LEU A 3 19.54 -23.88 32.47
C LEU A 3 20.62 -23.21 31.60
N PRO A 4 20.36 -22.97 30.30
CA PRO A 4 21.05 -21.97 29.49
C PRO A 4 20.34 -20.59 29.52
N LEU A 5 21.14 -19.53 29.52
CA LEU A 5 20.73 -18.12 29.41
C LEU A 5 20.51 -17.73 27.94
N LEU A 6 19.36 -17.14 27.63
CA LEU A 6 19.12 -16.31 26.43
C LEU A 6 19.45 -14.86 26.77
N THR A 7 20.22 -14.19 25.93
CA THR A 7 20.39 -12.73 25.91
C THR A 7 19.54 -12.14 24.78
N ALA A 8 18.53 -11.36 25.17
CA ALA A 8 17.65 -10.58 24.30
C ALA A 8 18.34 -9.27 23.85
N ALA A 9 18.21 -8.91 22.58
CA ALA A 9 18.60 -7.60 22.06
C ALA A 9 17.48 -6.60 22.34
N LEU A 10 17.85 -5.52 23.02
CA LEU A 10 16.99 -4.46 23.51
C LEU A 10 16.90 -3.37 22.43
N LEU A 11 15.79 -3.31 21.68
CA LEU A 11 15.43 -2.08 20.96
C LEU A 11 15.00 -1.06 22.00
N ILE A 12 15.82 -0.03 22.20
CA ILE A 12 15.42 1.15 22.96
C ILE A 12 14.52 1.98 22.04
N ALA A 13 13.23 1.64 22.03
CA ALA A 13 12.23 2.68 21.90
C ALA A 13 12.44 3.60 23.09
N VAL A 14 12.86 4.85 22.84
CA VAL A 14 12.64 5.90 23.83
C VAL A 14 11.14 6.16 23.79
N ALA A 15 10.37 5.28 24.43
CA ALA A 15 9.20 5.74 25.14
C ALA A 15 9.76 6.74 26.15
N SER A 16 9.54 8.03 25.92
CA SER A 16 9.49 8.94 27.04
C SER A 16 8.28 8.51 27.87
N THR A 17 8.44 7.45 28.67
CA THR A 17 7.69 7.31 29.91
C THR A 17 8.22 8.41 30.80
N THR A 18 7.84 9.66 30.51
CA THR A 18 7.76 10.66 31.56
C THR A 18 6.69 10.11 32.49
N SER A 19 7.14 9.39 33.52
CA SER A 19 6.46 9.41 34.80
C SER A 19 6.00 10.84 35.02
N PRO A 20 4.74 11.08 35.39
CA PRO A 20 4.24 12.43 35.61
C PRO A 20 5.29 13.19 36.41
N ASP A 21 5.65 14.38 35.93
CA ASP A 21 6.58 15.27 36.60
C ASP A 21 6.24 15.22 38.09
N ALA A 22 7.25 14.94 38.93
CA ALA A 22 7.07 14.40 40.29
C ALA A 22 6.32 15.33 41.29
N GLY A 23 5.61 16.35 40.77
CA GLY A 23 4.73 17.27 41.48
C GLY A 23 3.34 17.48 40.88
N SER A 24 2.87 16.75 39.86
CA SER A 24 1.46 16.85 39.42
C SER A 24 0.52 16.00 40.29
N GLU A 25 -0.49 16.64 40.89
CA GLU A 25 -1.54 15.93 41.63
C GLU A 25 -2.38 15.09 40.66
N THR A 26 -2.79 13.89 41.06
CA THR A 26 -3.60 12.96 40.23
C THR A 26 -4.91 12.61 40.93
N GLY A 27 -5.92 12.23 40.15
CA GLY A 27 -7.21 11.72 40.62
C GLY A 27 -7.65 10.48 39.85
N VAL A 28 -8.67 9.79 40.38
CA VAL A 28 -9.25 8.59 39.75
C VAL A 28 -10.56 8.96 39.04
N LEU A 29 -10.66 8.65 37.74
CA LEU A 29 -11.90 8.66 36.99
C LEU A 29 -12.43 7.23 36.87
N ALA A 30 -13.59 6.96 37.46
CA ALA A 30 -14.36 5.75 37.19
C ALA A 30 -15.44 6.08 36.16
N TYR A 31 -15.44 5.38 35.03
CA TYR A 31 -16.35 5.67 33.92
C TYR A 31 -17.26 4.49 33.60
N ARG A 32 -18.45 4.81 33.08
CA ARG A 32 -19.37 3.87 32.46
C ARG A 32 -19.87 4.44 31.14
N ILE A 33 -19.70 3.70 30.06
CA ILE A 33 -20.25 4.02 28.74
C ILE A 33 -21.50 3.17 28.54
N LEU A 34 -22.64 3.83 28.42
CA LEU A 34 -23.94 3.19 28.34
C LEU A 34 -24.50 3.30 26.91
N GLY A 35 -25.00 2.18 26.42
CA GLY A 35 -25.76 2.08 25.17
C GLY A 35 -27.25 2.39 25.36
N PRO A 36 -28.08 2.01 24.37
CA PRO A 36 -29.53 1.98 24.50
C PRO A 36 -29.99 1.23 25.77
N GLU A 37 -31.13 1.66 26.33
CA GLU A 37 -31.72 1.07 27.55
C GLU A 37 -30.85 1.16 28.82
N GLY A 38 -29.72 1.86 28.77
CA GLY A 38 -28.83 2.08 29.92
C GLY A 38 -27.93 0.89 30.25
N ALA A 39 -27.84 -0.10 29.37
CA ALA A 39 -26.87 -1.19 29.49
C ALA A 39 -25.45 -0.72 29.14
N PRO A 40 -24.40 -1.14 29.88
CA PRO A 40 -23.03 -0.90 29.44
C PRO A 40 -22.75 -1.55 28.08
N VAL A 41 -21.98 -0.87 27.25
CA VAL A 41 -21.63 -1.34 25.89
C VAL A 41 -20.12 -1.24 25.70
N PRO A 42 -19.47 -2.19 25.00
CA PRO A 42 -18.06 -2.04 24.69
C PRO A 42 -17.82 -0.76 23.89
N ALA A 43 -16.76 -0.05 24.25
CA ALA A 43 -16.51 1.26 23.68
C ALA A 43 -15.08 1.70 23.99
N ARG A 44 -14.66 2.75 23.31
CA ARG A 44 -13.46 3.51 23.57
C ARG A 44 -13.79 4.76 24.36
N LEU A 45 -13.09 4.97 25.46
CA LEU A 45 -12.93 6.27 26.09
C LEU A 45 -11.66 6.93 25.53
N THR A 46 -11.78 8.14 25.00
CA THR A 46 -10.66 9.02 24.64
C THR A 46 -10.66 10.22 25.59
N VAL A 47 -9.50 10.57 26.15
CA VAL A 47 -9.31 11.75 27.00
C VAL A 47 -8.58 12.82 26.20
N LEU A 48 -9.21 13.97 26.00
CA LEU A 48 -8.64 15.09 25.27
C LEU A 48 -8.14 16.15 26.25
N GLU A 49 -6.91 16.63 26.01
CA GLU A 49 -6.22 17.60 26.84
C GLU A 49 -6.75 19.03 26.63
N PRO A 50 -6.73 19.89 27.67
CA PRO A 50 -6.79 21.33 27.48
C PRO A 50 -5.42 22.01 27.37
N ASP A 51 -4.32 21.51 27.99
CA ASP A 51 -3.00 22.21 28.06
C ASP A 51 -1.80 21.38 28.68
N VAL A 52 -1.70 20.03 28.59
CA VAL A 52 -0.58 19.28 29.26
C VAL A 52 -0.08 18.06 28.49
N ASP A 53 1.23 17.93 28.23
CA ASP A 53 1.89 16.73 27.68
C ASP A 53 1.49 15.41 28.39
N LEU A 54 0.83 14.51 27.65
CA LEU A 54 0.69 13.06 27.87
C LEU A 54 0.31 12.60 29.28
N VAL A 55 -0.96 12.27 29.46
CA VAL A 55 -1.42 11.50 30.62
C VAL A 55 -1.05 10.03 30.42
N ALA A 56 -0.44 9.36 31.40
CA ALA A 56 -0.43 7.90 31.43
C ALA A 56 -1.71 7.43 32.14
N LEU A 57 -2.64 6.80 31.42
CA LEU A 57 -3.77 6.11 32.07
C LEU A 57 -3.21 5.04 33.01
N GLY A 58 -3.36 5.23 34.32
CA GLY A 58 -3.10 4.19 35.33
C GLY A 58 -4.38 3.53 35.80
N GLY A 59 -4.34 2.30 36.31
CA GLY A 59 -5.52 1.63 36.87
C GLY A 59 -5.33 0.12 36.94
N PRO A 60 -6.17 -0.64 37.65
CA PRO A 60 -6.15 -2.08 37.49
C PRO A 60 -6.72 -2.41 36.11
N PHE A 61 -5.84 -2.58 35.13
CA PHE A 61 -6.20 -3.10 33.81
C PHE A 61 -6.08 -4.63 33.82
N GLY A 62 -7.00 -5.28 33.13
CA GLY A 62 -6.92 -6.71 32.84
C GLY A 62 -7.14 -6.95 31.36
N ASP A 63 -7.22 -8.23 30.97
CA ASP A 63 -7.32 -8.65 29.55
C ASP A 63 -8.56 -8.09 28.83
N ARG A 64 -9.54 -7.55 29.56
CA ARG A 64 -10.75 -6.91 29.01
C ARG A 64 -10.54 -5.46 28.57
N HIS A 65 -9.34 -4.92 28.73
CA HIS A 65 -9.00 -3.52 28.44
C HIS A 65 -7.84 -3.45 27.43
N ALA A 66 -7.88 -2.45 26.56
CA ALA A 66 -6.74 -2.05 25.73
C ALA A 66 -6.46 -0.57 25.99
N VAL A 67 -5.25 -0.26 26.46
CA VAL A 67 -4.97 1.04 27.09
C VAL A 67 -3.69 1.66 26.56
N ARG A 68 -3.77 2.91 26.11
CA ARG A 68 -2.62 3.76 25.77
C ARG A 68 -2.76 5.10 26.50
N GLU A 69 -1.98 6.10 26.11
CA GLU A 69 -1.81 7.35 26.86
C GLU A 69 -3.16 8.08 27.10
N ASP A 70 -4.02 8.14 26.09
CA ASP A 70 -5.29 8.86 26.15
C ASP A 70 -6.50 8.01 25.75
N VAL A 71 -6.29 6.74 25.39
CA VAL A 71 -7.36 5.83 24.97
C VAL A 71 -7.46 4.62 25.89
N CYS A 72 -8.69 4.29 26.28
CA CYS A 72 -9.03 3.07 27.00
C CYS A 72 -10.22 2.41 26.34
N TYR A 73 -10.00 1.27 25.71
CA TYR A 73 -11.07 0.38 25.30
C TYR A 73 -11.47 -0.53 26.46
N ALA A 74 -12.76 -0.80 26.60
CA ALA A 74 -13.28 -1.75 27.57
C ALA A 74 -14.36 -2.63 26.93
N LEU A 75 -14.24 -3.96 27.08
CA LEU A 75 -15.24 -4.93 26.57
C LEU A 75 -16.62 -4.79 27.20
N ASP A 76 -16.73 -4.17 28.37
CA ASP A 76 -17.99 -3.97 29.07
C ASP A 76 -18.34 -2.49 29.27
N GLY A 77 -17.61 -1.59 28.60
CA GLY A 77 -17.83 -0.15 28.70
C GLY A 77 -17.49 0.45 30.06
N THR A 78 -16.76 -0.26 30.93
CA THR A 78 -16.43 0.23 32.28
C THR A 78 -14.93 0.14 32.58
N GLY A 79 -14.43 1.16 33.27
CA GLY A 79 -13.04 1.19 33.70
C GLY A 79 -12.77 2.25 34.76
N GLU A 80 -11.58 2.14 35.36
CA GLU A 80 -11.02 3.14 36.25
C GLU A 80 -9.68 3.59 35.68
N VAL A 81 -9.53 4.89 35.47
CA VAL A 81 -8.29 5.50 34.96
C VAL A 81 -7.79 6.57 35.92
N VAL A 82 -6.47 6.62 36.12
CA VAL A 82 -5.78 7.66 36.88
C VAL A 82 -5.35 8.74 35.90
N LEU A 83 -5.74 9.98 36.17
CA LEU A 83 -5.48 11.16 35.34
C LEU A 83 -4.87 12.28 36.19
N PRO A 84 -4.09 13.22 35.62
CA PRO A 84 -3.77 14.47 36.28
C PRO A 84 -5.02 15.20 36.76
N ALA A 85 -4.91 15.82 37.93
CA ALA A 85 -5.93 16.69 38.44
C ALA A 85 -6.06 17.94 37.55
N GLY A 86 -7.29 18.38 37.31
CA GLY A 86 -7.58 19.50 36.43
C GLY A 86 -8.64 19.19 35.38
N ARG A 87 -8.84 20.16 34.50
CA ARG A 87 -9.88 20.07 33.47
C ARG A 87 -9.42 19.13 32.36
N CYS A 88 -10.33 18.32 31.83
CA CYS A 88 -10.15 17.58 30.58
C CYS A 88 -11.50 17.33 29.90
N GLU A 89 -11.46 16.87 28.66
CA GLU A 89 -12.67 16.43 27.95
C GLU A 89 -12.63 14.91 27.77
N LEU A 90 -13.74 14.26 28.08
CA LEU A 90 -13.95 12.84 27.87
C LEU A 90 -14.77 12.65 26.59
N LEU A 91 -14.37 11.72 25.73
CA LEU A 91 -15.08 11.32 24.53
C LEU A 91 -15.35 9.82 24.56
N ALA A 92 -16.61 9.41 24.42
CA ALA A 92 -16.98 8.01 24.22
C ALA A 92 -17.33 7.74 22.75
N SER A 93 -16.80 6.66 22.18
CA SER A 93 -17.11 6.20 20.83
C SER A 93 -17.15 4.66 20.73
N ARG A 94 -17.87 4.15 19.73
CA ARG A 94 -17.89 2.74 19.31
C ARG A 94 -17.76 2.61 17.77
N GLY A 95 -16.86 3.41 17.20
CA GLY A 95 -16.63 3.45 15.76
C GLY A 95 -17.69 4.21 14.95
N ILE A 96 -17.60 4.05 13.63
CA ILE A 96 -18.30 4.88 12.62
C ILE A 96 -19.82 4.68 12.55
N GLU A 97 -20.34 3.63 13.18
CA GLU A 97 -21.77 3.31 13.19
C GLU A 97 -22.53 3.96 14.37
N TRP A 98 -21.81 4.56 15.32
CA TRP A 98 -22.36 5.03 16.58
C TRP A 98 -22.27 6.55 16.75
N SER A 99 -23.16 7.10 17.58
CA SER A 99 -23.03 8.47 18.06
C SER A 99 -21.85 8.59 19.03
N ILE A 100 -21.35 9.80 19.22
CA ILE A 100 -20.38 10.11 20.28
C ILE A 100 -21.05 10.84 21.46
N ASP A 101 -20.44 10.73 22.63
CA ASP A 101 -20.73 11.60 23.79
C ASP A 101 -19.46 12.31 24.22
N ARG A 102 -19.58 13.60 24.54
CA ARG A 102 -18.46 14.47 24.92
C ARG A 102 -18.78 15.21 26.21
N ARG A 103 -17.86 15.18 27.17
CA ARG A 103 -18.07 15.81 28.47
C ARG A 103 -16.80 16.42 29.03
N TRP A 104 -16.86 17.72 29.27
CA TRP A 104 -15.86 18.41 30.08
C TRP A 104 -16.03 18.05 31.55
N VAL A 105 -14.92 17.68 32.21
CA VAL A 105 -14.86 17.33 33.62
C VAL A 105 -13.66 17.97 34.29
N ASP A 106 -13.69 18.06 35.62
CA ASP A 106 -12.57 18.45 36.45
C ASP A 106 -12.16 17.26 37.33
N ILE A 107 -10.99 16.70 37.08
CA ILE A 107 -10.43 15.58 37.85
C ILE A 107 -9.95 16.11 39.21
N PRO A 108 -10.51 15.62 40.33
CA PRO A 108 -10.13 16.10 41.65
C PRO A 108 -8.76 15.57 42.09
N ALA A 109 -7.91 16.45 42.61
CA ALA A 109 -6.65 16.08 43.23
C ALA A 109 -6.85 15.09 44.38
N HIS A 110 -6.20 13.93 44.28
CA HIS A 110 -6.27 12.80 45.21
C HIS A 110 -7.71 12.29 45.47
N GLY A 111 -8.66 12.64 44.60
CA GLY A 111 -10.06 12.28 44.72
C GLY A 111 -10.49 11.25 43.69
N ARG A 112 -11.79 10.93 43.71
CA ARG A 112 -12.45 10.05 42.75
C ARG A 112 -13.62 10.80 42.10
N LEU A 113 -13.74 10.69 40.79
CA LEU A 113 -14.86 11.18 40.00
C LEU A 113 -15.53 10.00 39.31
N GLU A 114 -16.87 9.94 39.36
CA GLU A 114 -17.65 8.95 38.62
C GLU A 114 -18.40 9.63 37.48
N VAL A 115 -18.27 9.09 36.26
CA VAL A 115 -18.87 9.65 35.05
C VAL A 115 -19.63 8.59 34.27
N GLU A 116 -20.84 8.93 33.85
CA GLU A 116 -21.57 8.20 32.81
C GLU A 116 -21.50 8.97 31.49
N LEU A 117 -21.21 8.25 30.42
CA LEU A 117 -21.28 8.69 29.02
C LEU A 117 -22.29 7.82 28.28
N ARG A 118 -22.99 8.37 27.29
CA ARG A 118 -24.11 7.69 26.61
C ARG A 118 -23.99 7.75 25.09
N ILE A 119 -23.83 6.59 24.47
CA ILE A 119 -23.76 6.43 23.02
C ILE A 119 -24.91 5.55 22.52
N ARG A 120 -25.24 5.64 21.23
CA ARG A 120 -26.29 4.83 20.60
C ARG A 120 -25.96 4.57 19.13
N PRO A 121 -26.52 3.51 18.51
CA PRO A 121 -26.45 3.35 17.06
C PRO A 121 -26.94 4.62 16.36
N ALA A 122 -26.19 5.10 15.39
CA ALA A 122 -26.47 6.34 14.66
C ALA A 122 -26.93 6.09 13.21
N VAL A 123 -26.62 4.91 12.69
CA VAL A 123 -27.06 4.36 11.40
C VAL A 123 -27.79 3.04 11.67
N ASP A 124 -28.49 2.50 10.68
CA ASP A 124 -28.88 1.09 10.74
C ASP A 124 -28.16 0.27 9.67
N THR A 125 -27.50 -0.76 10.19
CA THR A 125 -26.71 -1.77 9.51
C THR A 125 -27.49 -3.09 9.45
N THR A 126 -28.83 -3.08 9.61
CA THR A 126 -29.62 -4.31 9.46
C THR A 126 -29.37 -4.92 8.08
N GLY A 127 -29.04 -6.21 8.07
CA GLY A 127 -28.63 -6.98 6.90
C GLY A 127 -27.23 -6.66 6.37
N LEU A 128 -26.42 -5.89 7.11
CA LEU A 128 -25.03 -5.56 6.77
C LEU A 128 -24.10 -5.94 7.91
N ILE A 129 -22.96 -6.55 7.56
CA ILE A 129 -21.88 -6.88 8.49
C ILE A 129 -20.65 -6.05 8.14
N GLY A 130 -20.12 -5.34 9.13
CA GLY A 130 -18.91 -4.54 9.00
C GLY A 130 -17.66 -5.33 9.33
N GLY A 131 -16.75 -5.50 8.36
CA GLY A 131 -15.55 -6.31 8.52
C GLY A 131 -14.22 -5.60 8.22
N ASP A 132 -13.17 -6.08 8.88
CA ASP A 132 -11.78 -5.67 8.65
C ASP A 132 -10.94 -6.90 8.27
N PHE A 133 -10.33 -6.85 7.08
CA PHE A 133 -9.65 -7.99 6.48
C PHE A 133 -8.13 -7.93 6.61
N HIS A 134 -7.58 -6.92 7.29
CA HIS A 134 -6.14 -6.73 7.43
C HIS A 134 -5.78 -6.24 8.83
N LEU A 135 -5.33 -7.17 9.69
CA LEU A 135 -5.15 -6.99 11.12
C LEU A 135 -3.88 -7.65 11.61
N HIS A 136 -3.23 -7.01 12.59
CA HIS A 136 -1.98 -7.49 13.16
C HIS A 136 -1.94 -7.40 14.68
N THR A 137 -1.13 -8.27 15.27
CA THR A 137 -0.78 -8.22 16.69
C THR A 137 0.73 -8.20 16.89
N LEU A 138 1.19 -7.45 17.89
CA LEU A 138 2.57 -7.52 18.37
C LEU A 138 2.94 -8.96 18.77
N THR A 139 1.97 -9.72 19.29
CA THR A 139 2.17 -11.09 19.76
C THR A 139 2.66 -12.03 18.65
N HIS A 140 2.18 -11.88 17.42
CA HIS A 140 2.47 -12.83 16.34
C HIS A 140 3.16 -12.21 15.12
N SER A 141 2.85 -10.96 14.77
CA SER A 141 3.58 -10.19 13.74
C SER A 141 4.92 -9.64 14.23
N GLY A 142 5.10 -9.50 15.55
CA GLY A 142 6.39 -9.09 16.16
C GLY A 142 6.65 -7.59 16.15
N HIS A 143 5.72 -6.77 15.63
CA HIS A 143 5.78 -5.31 15.68
C HIS A 143 4.38 -4.71 15.85
N GLY A 144 4.31 -3.40 16.10
CA GLY A 144 3.11 -2.75 16.62
C GLY A 144 3.09 -2.70 18.15
N ASP A 145 1.91 -2.45 18.73
CA ASP A 145 1.75 -2.39 20.18
C ASP A 145 0.62 -3.29 20.72
N SER A 146 -0.32 -3.71 19.88
CA SER A 146 -1.51 -4.44 20.31
C SER A 146 -1.17 -5.91 20.55
N ASN A 147 -1.33 -6.40 21.78
CA ASN A 147 -1.33 -7.84 22.03
C ASN A 147 -2.66 -8.49 21.57
N MET A 148 -2.73 -9.82 21.64
CA MET A 148 -3.92 -10.58 21.22
C MET A 148 -5.22 -10.16 21.94
N PRO A 149 -5.31 -10.18 23.29
CA PRO A 149 -6.49 -9.65 23.97
C PRO A 149 -6.85 -8.21 23.59
N GLU A 150 -5.87 -7.31 23.56
CA GLU A 150 -6.08 -5.91 23.20
C GLU A 150 -6.65 -5.75 21.79
N ARG A 151 -6.22 -6.58 20.84
CA ARG A 151 -6.74 -6.59 19.46
C ARG A 151 -8.22 -6.93 19.43
N ILE A 152 -8.63 -7.96 20.16
CA ILE A 152 -10.05 -8.32 20.25
C ILE A 152 -10.86 -7.24 20.95
N VAL A 153 -10.34 -6.68 22.05
CA VAL A 153 -10.99 -5.62 22.83
C VAL A 153 -11.20 -4.37 21.96
N SER A 154 -10.19 -3.96 21.18
CA SER A 154 -10.26 -2.80 20.28
C SER A 154 -11.21 -3.03 19.09
N LEU A 155 -11.18 -4.20 18.45
CA LEU A 155 -12.12 -4.54 17.38
C LEU A 155 -13.58 -4.46 17.86
N VAL A 156 -13.87 -5.11 18.98
CA VAL A 156 -15.21 -5.09 19.59
C VAL A 156 -15.56 -3.68 20.06
N GLY A 157 -14.59 -2.91 20.56
CA GLY A 157 -14.76 -1.53 20.99
C GLY A 157 -15.01 -0.54 19.85
N GLU A 158 -14.51 -0.81 18.65
CA GLU A 158 -14.82 -0.06 17.41
C GLU A 158 -16.06 -0.60 16.69
N GLY A 159 -16.71 -1.63 17.24
CA GLY A 159 -17.91 -2.24 16.67
C GLY A 159 -17.66 -3.01 15.37
N VAL A 160 -16.51 -3.69 15.24
CA VAL A 160 -16.25 -4.60 14.11
C VAL A 160 -16.95 -5.93 14.37
N ASP A 161 -17.74 -6.39 13.40
CA ASP A 161 -18.51 -7.63 13.50
C ASP A 161 -17.73 -8.84 12.98
N PHE A 162 -16.91 -8.65 11.94
CA PHE A 162 -16.18 -9.71 11.26
C PHE A 162 -14.69 -9.36 11.06
N ALA A 163 -13.79 -10.20 11.57
CA ALA A 163 -12.35 -9.92 11.54
C ALA A 163 -11.55 -11.06 10.90
N ILE A 164 -10.66 -10.73 9.98
CA ILE A 164 -9.71 -11.71 9.42
C ILE A 164 -8.36 -11.55 10.11
N ALA A 165 -7.90 -12.60 10.77
CA ALA A 165 -6.63 -12.63 11.49
C ALA A 165 -5.46 -12.80 10.51
N THR A 166 -4.73 -11.74 10.19
CA THR A 166 -3.73 -11.75 9.11
C THR A 166 -2.31 -11.46 9.59
N ASP A 167 -1.94 -11.92 10.79
CA ASP A 167 -0.58 -11.77 11.29
C ASP A 167 0.47 -12.28 10.29
N HIS A 168 1.60 -11.57 10.17
CA HIS A 168 2.58 -11.80 9.10
C HIS A 168 3.08 -13.24 9.05
N ASN A 169 2.84 -13.91 7.93
CA ASN A 169 3.33 -15.25 7.64
C ASN A 169 2.93 -16.31 8.69
N ARG A 170 1.83 -16.08 9.42
CA ARG A 170 1.30 -16.97 10.45
C ARG A 170 -0.20 -17.23 10.23
N ASN A 171 -0.64 -18.46 10.46
CA ASN A 171 -2.06 -18.80 10.47
C ASN A 171 -2.52 -18.79 11.95
N ILE A 172 -2.95 -17.64 12.45
CA ILE A 172 -3.36 -17.47 13.85
C ILE A 172 -4.88 -17.52 13.97
N ASP A 173 -5.36 -18.31 14.93
CA ASP A 173 -6.78 -18.38 15.26
C ASP A 173 -7.12 -17.47 16.45
N TYR A 174 -7.99 -16.48 16.20
CA TYR A 174 -8.46 -15.54 17.23
C TYR A 174 -9.59 -16.10 18.08
N ILE A 175 -10.28 -17.17 17.64
CA ILE A 175 -11.45 -17.73 18.33
C ILE A 175 -11.16 -18.13 19.78
N PRO A 176 -10.03 -18.78 20.13
CA PRO A 176 -9.71 -19.09 21.53
C PRO A 176 -9.60 -17.85 22.43
N THR A 177 -9.00 -16.77 21.93
CA THR A 177 -8.88 -15.50 22.67
C THR A 177 -10.24 -14.83 22.81
N ILE A 178 -11.05 -14.80 21.74
CA ILE A 178 -12.43 -14.29 21.76
C ILE A 178 -13.26 -15.02 22.83
N ALA A 179 -13.17 -16.35 22.89
CA ALA A 179 -13.88 -17.15 23.88
C ALA A 179 -13.38 -16.89 25.32
N ALA A 180 -12.06 -16.79 25.53
CA ALA A 180 -11.48 -16.49 26.84
C ALA A 180 -11.91 -15.12 27.38
N LEU A 181 -12.13 -14.16 26.49
CA LEU A 181 -12.64 -12.82 26.80
C LEU A 181 -14.16 -12.76 26.98
N GLY A 182 -14.89 -13.84 26.67
CA GLY A 182 -16.36 -13.84 26.65
C GLY A 182 -16.96 -12.98 25.54
N ALA A 183 -16.22 -12.74 24.46
CA ALA A 183 -16.63 -11.87 23.35
C ALA A 183 -17.28 -12.62 22.18
N THR A 184 -17.59 -13.92 22.32
CA THR A 184 -18.12 -14.78 21.24
C THR A 184 -19.42 -14.28 20.62
N SER A 185 -20.26 -13.54 21.36
CA SER A 185 -21.49 -12.95 20.83
C SER A 185 -21.30 -11.56 20.20
N GLN A 186 -20.06 -11.09 20.09
CA GLN A 186 -19.75 -9.70 19.71
C GLN A 186 -18.91 -9.59 18.44
N ILE A 187 -18.28 -10.68 18.02
CA ILE A 187 -17.42 -10.71 16.84
C ILE A 187 -17.26 -12.15 16.34
N THR A 188 -17.22 -12.32 15.02
CA THR A 188 -16.77 -13.55 14.35
C THR A 188 -15.40 -13.30 13.73
N SER A 189 -14.52 -14.30 13.78
CA SER A 189 -13.21 -14.22 13.15
C SER A 189 -12.92 -15.41 12.24
N VAL A 190 -12.13 -15.14 11.20
CA VAL A 190 -11.60 -16.13 10.26
C VAL A 190 -10.09 -16.08 10.30
N VAL A 191 -9.47 -17.27 10.28
CA VAL A 191 -8.03 -17.40 10.14
C VAL A 191 -7.62 -16.96 8.73
N GLY A 192 -6.80 -15.92 8.66
CA GLY A 192 -6.09 -15.50 7.48
C GLY A 192 -4.58 -15.60 7.66
N ASN A 193 -3.85 -14.94 6.77
CA ASN A 193 -2.41 -14.76 6.83
C ASN A 193 -2.04 -13.61 5.89
N GLU A 194 -1.31 -12.61 6.37
CA GLU A 194 -0.60 -11.71 5.46
C GLU A 194 0.71 -12.38 5.02
N LEU A 195 0.68 -12.92 3.81
CA LEU A 195 1.84 -13.52 3.18
C LEU A 195 2.77 -12.41 2.66
N SER A 196 3.69 -11.97 3.51
CA SER A 196 4.71 -10.98 3.17
C SER A 196 5.86 -11.64 2.40
N THR A 197 6.00 -11.32 1.12
CA THR A 197 6.96 -11.94 0.21
C THR A 197 7.88 -10.93 -0.46
N PRO A 198 8.99 -11.36 -1.09
CA PRO A 198 9.87 -10.49 -1.87
C PRO A 198 9.21 -9.80 -3.07
N ILE A 199 7.99 -10.19 -3.45
CA ILE A 199 7.26 -9.55 -4.56
C ILE A 199 6.06 -8.75 -4.10
N GLY A 200 5.77 -8.64 -2.82
CA GLY A 200 4.59 -7.96 -2.32
C GLY A 200 3.93 -8.69 -1.16
N HIS A 201 2.96 -8.04 -0.54
CA HIS A 201 2.14 -8.61 0.52
C HIS A 201 0.73 -8.97 0.03
N PHE A 202 0.21 -10.08 0.53
CA PHE A 202 -1.09 -10.61 0.14
C PHE A 202 -1.82 -11.17 1.35
N ASN A 203 -3.05 -10.72 1.60
CA ASN A 203 -3.92 -11.44 2.53
C ASN A 203 -4.51 -12.67 1.84
N ILE A 204 -4.39 -13.81 2.52
CA ILE A 204 -4.99 -15.07 2.10
C ILE A 204 -5.94 -15.58 3.18
N PHE A 205 -7.19 -15.86 2.80
CA PHE A 205 -8.20 -16.31 3.77
C PHE A 205 -9.37 -17.01 3.09
N PRO A 206 -10.02 -18.00 3.73
CA PRO A 206 -9.64 -18.62 4.99
C PRO A 206 -8.47 -19.60 4.80
N VAL A 207 -7.65 -19.78 5.82
CA VAL A 207 -6.61 -20.82 5.89
C VAL A 207 -6.77 -21.67 7.15
N ASP A 208 -6.19 -22.87 7.17
CA ASP A 208 -6.22 -23.75 8.35
C ASP A 208 -5.10 -23.38 9.35
N PRO A 209 -5.42 -23.10 10.62
CA PRO A 209 -4.43 -22.74 11.65
C PRO A 209 -3.49 -23.91 12.04
N ALA A 210 -3.90 -25.17 11.81
CA ALA A 210 -3.09 -26.35 12.09
C ALA A 210 -2.06 -26.66 10.98
N ARG A 211 -2.21 -26.05 9.80
CA ARG A 211 -1.31 -26.25 8.67
C ARG A 211 -0.08 -25.35 8.77
N ARG A 212 0.99 -25.79 8.12
CA ARG A 212 2.17 -24.94 7.95
C ARG A 212 1.81 -23.75 7.03
N PRO A 213 2.17 -22.51 7.39
CA PRO A 213 2.01 -21.37 6.50
C PRO A 213 2.68 -21.57 5.14
N ILE A 214 2.12 -20.95 4.11
CA ILE A 214 2.70 -20.91 2.78
C ILE A 214 4.10 -20.26 2.86
N PRO A 215 5.13 -20.76 2.14
CA PRO A 215 6.47 -20.21 2.25
C PRO A 215 6.58 -18.75 1.78
N ALA A 216 6.90 -17.84 2.70
CA ALA A 216 7.11 -16.41 2.44
C ALA A 216 8.21 -16.10 1.39
N ARG A 217 9.17 -17.02 1.20
CA ARG A 217 10.28 -16.89 0.24
C ARG A 217 9.86 -17.00 -1.25
N LEU A 218 8.57 -17.21 -1.53
CA LEU A 218 8.08 -17.31 -2.90
C LEU A 218 8.17 -15.94 -3.58
N ALA A 219 8.89 -15.87 -4.69
CA ALA A 219 9.16 -14.62 -5.39
C ALA A 219 8.47 -14.56 -6.77
N ALA A 220 7.34 -15.24 -6.96
CA ALA A 220 6.55 -15.18 -8.19
C ALA A 220 5.07 -15.50 -7.89
N ALA A 221 4.16 -14.67 -8.38
CA ALA A 221 2.74 -14.82 -8.10
C ALA A 221 2.10 -16.07 -8.73
N PRO A 222 2.37 -16.47 -9.99
CA PRO A 222 1.70 -17.62 -10.59
C PRO A 222 1.82 -18.95 -9.79
N PRO A 223 3.01 -19.40 -9.36
CA PRO A 223 3.11 -20.60 -8.53
C PRO A 223 2.55 -20.39 -7.11
N MET A 224 2.69 -19.19 -6.56
CA MET A 224 2.20 -18.86 -5.22
C MET A 224 0.68 -18.85 -5.14
N PHE A 225 0.01 -18.16 -6.06
CA PHE A 225 -1.45 -18.10 -6.15
C PHE A 225 -2.02 -19.49 -6.38
N ARG A 226 -1.39 -20.31 -7.24
CA ARG A 226 -1.78 -21.71 -7.40
C ARG A 226 -1.71 -22.51 -6.10
N MET A 227 -0.68 -22.31 -5.28
CA MET A 227 -0.58 -22.97 -3.97
C MET A 227 -1.70 -22.49 -3.04
N ILE A 228 -1.94 -21.18 -2.99
CA ILE A 228 -3.01 -20.58 -2.17
C ILE A 228 -4.38 -21.16 -2.57
N ARG A 229 -4.69 -21.22 -3.87
CA ARG A 229 -5.95 -21.79 -4.39
C ARG A 229 -6.16 -23.27 -4.01
N LEU A 230 -5.09 -23.99 -3.68
CA LEU A 230 -5.13 -25.40 -3.29
C LEU A 230 -5.13 -25.61 -1.77
N GLU A 231 -4.98 -24.55 -0.96
CA GLU A 231 -4.98 -24.70 0.49
C GLU A 231 -6.36 -25.11 1.01
N PRO A 232 -6.46 -26.26 1.71
CA PRO A 232 -7.69 -26.65 2.36
C PRO A 232 -7.90 -25.83 3.63
N ASN A 233 -9.16 -25.73 4.04
CA ASN A 233 -9.59 -25.13 5.29
C ASN A 233 -10.87 -25.84 5.76
N ASP A 234 -11.23 -25.67 7.02
CA ASP A 234 -12.41 -26.28 7.62
C ASP A 234 -13.72 -25.78 7.01
N LEU A 235 -13.66 -24.63 6.34
CA LEU A 235 -14.78 -24.16 5.55
C LEU A 235 -14.86 -24.99 4.23
N GLY A 236 -13.78 -25.40 3.60
CA GLY A 236 -13.87 -26.07 2.28
C GLY A 236 -14.28 -25.08 1.18
N VAL A 237 -13.92 -23.82 1.36
CA VAL A 237 -14.04 -22.75 0.35
C VAL A 237 -12.64 -22.45 -0.20
N VAL A 238 -12.57 -22.05 -1.46
CA VAL A 238 -11.28 -21.65 -2.05
C VAL A 238 -10.82 -20.34 -1.40
N PRO A 239 -9.57 -20.23 -0.92
CA PRO A 239 -9.09 -19.00 -0.31
C PRO A 239 -9.15 -17.80 -1.26
N VAL A 240 -9.60 -16.67 -0.73
CA VAL A 240 -9.50 -15.33 -1.30
C VAL A 240 -8.04 -14.91 -1.29
N ILE A 241 -7.61 -14.27 -2.38
CA ILE A 241 -6.31 -13.60 -2.49
C ILE A 241 -6.59 -12.10 -2.62
N GLN A 242 -6.20 -11.33 -1.63
CA GLN A 242 -6.22 -9.88 -1.66
C GLN A 242 -4.80 -9.35 -1.85
N VAL A 243 -4.60 -8.43 -2.79
CA VAL A 243 -3.36 -7.66 -2.89
C VAL A 243 -3.42 -6.52 -1.88
N ASN A 244 -2.51 -6.52 -0.91
CA ASN A 244 -2.44 -5.49 0.12
C ASN A 244 -1.62 -4.29 -0.38
N HIS A 245 -1.98 -3.10 0.10
CA HIS A 245 -1.31 -1.82 -0.15
C HIS A 245 -0.50 -1.79 -1.46
N PRO A 246 -1.19 -1.87 -2.63
CA PRO A 246 -0.62 -2.35 -3.90
C PRO A 246 0.49 -1.48 -4.51
N ARG A 247 0.69 -0.26 -4.00
CA ARG A 247 1.68 0.73 -4.45
C ARG A 247 2.55 1.28 -3.32
N TRP A 248 2.55 0.66 -2.14
CA TRP A 248 3.43 1.06 -1.03
C TRP A 248 4.89 0.68 -1.31
N ALA A 249 5.68 1.66 -1.74
CA ALA A 249 7.03 1.43 -2.26
C ALA A 249 7.90 0.56 -1.33
N GLY A 250 8.47 -0.49 -1.92
CA GLY A 250 9.41 -1.40 -1.27
C GLY A 250 8.79 -2.72 -0.82
N ILE A 251 7.48 -2.73 -0.53
CA ILE A 251 6.76 -3.92 -0.03
C ILE A 251 5.52 -4.28 -0.88
N ASP A 252 5.30 -3.56 -1.98
CA ASP A 252 4.09 -3.66 -2.79
C ASP A 252 4.19 -4.61 -3.98
N TYR A 253 3.05 -5.12 -4.45
CA TYR A 253 3.03 -6.04 -5.59
C TYR A 253 3.21 -5.35 -6.93
N PHE A 254 2.49 -4.24 -7.16
CA PHE A 254 2.34 -3.68 -8.50
C PHE A 254 3.63 -3.02 -9.00
N SER A 255 4.40 -2.37 -8.15
CA SER A 255 5.70 -1.81 -8.55
C SER A 255 6.74 -2.92 -8.75
N GLN A 256 6.74 -3.96 -7.91
CA GLN A 256 7.69 -5.08 -8.00
C GLN A 256 7.53 -5.90 -9.28
N VAL A 257 6.30 -6.02 -9.78
CA VAL A 257 6.02 -6.67 -11.06
C VAL A 257 5.88 -5.68 -12.21
N GLU A 258 6.16 -4.40 -12.01
CA GLU A 258 6.08 -3.37 -13.06
C GLU A 258 4.70 -3.34 -13.74
N LEU A 259 3.61 -3.38 -12.95
CA LEU A 259 2.24 -3.24 -13.45
C LEU A 259 2.10 -1.92 -14.19
N ASP A 260 1.68 -2.03 -15.44
CA ASP A 260 1.39 -0.89 -16.29
C ASP A 260 0.00 -0.33 -15.98
N GLU A 261 -0.04 0.80 -15.27
CA GLU A 261 -1.24 1.55 -14.86
C GLU A 261 -2.16 1.98 -16.02
N THR A 262 -1.68 1.92 -17.27
CA THR A 262 -2.51 2.23 -18.45
C THR A 262 -3.21 1.01 -19.02
N THR A 263 -2.64 -0.18 -18.84
CA THR A 263 -3.18 -1.42 -19.42
C THR A 263 -3.73 -2.39 -18.38
N GLY A 264 -3.43 -2.21 -17.09
CA GLY A 264 -3.79 -3.17 -16.04
C GLY A 264 -3.04 -4.51 -16.17
N THR A 265 -1.92 -4.55 -16.90
CA THR A 265 -1.15 -5.78 -17.14
C THR A 265 0.35 -5.56 -16.95
N SER A 266 1.10 -6.67 -16.85
CA SER A 266 2.55 -6.64 -16.86
C SER A 266 3.11 -7.80 -17.68
N SER A 267 4.22 -7.55 -18.38
CA SER A 267 5.02 -8.58 -19.06
C SER A 267 6.01 -9.29 -18.12
N ASN A 268 6.10 -8.88 -16.85
CA ASN A 268 6.99 -9.49 -15.87
C ASN A 268 6.54 -10.93 -15.61
N PRO A 269 7.41 -11.95 -15.71
CA PRO A 269 7.01 -13.35 -15.50
C PRO A 269 6.56 -13.66 -14.05
N ARG A 270 6.78 -12.74 -13.11
CA ARG A 270 6.29 -12.82 -11.73
C ARG A 270 4.85 -12.30 -11.57
N TRP A 271 4.30 -11.66 -12.60
CA TRP A 271 2.92 -11.15 -12.63
C TRP A 271 1.90 -12.28 -12.76
N SER A 272 0.78 -12.13 -12.07
CA SER A 272 -0.43 -12.92 -12.20
C SER A 272 -1.61 -12.04 -11.83
N ALA A 273 -2.65 -12.09 -12.65
CA ALA A 273 -3.92 -11.44 -12.39
C ALA A 273 -4.93 -12.38 -11.68
N ASP A 274 -4.47 -13.50 -11.11
CA ASP A 274 -5.34 -14.44 -10.38
C ASP A 274 -5.49 -14.05 -8.90
N PHE A 275 -5.89 -12.80 -8.64
CA PHE A 275 -6.27 -12.29 -7.33
C PHE A 275 -7.74 -11.85 -7.33
N ASP A 276 -8.40 -11.90 -6.19
CA ASP A 276 -9.84 -11.62 -6.07
C ASP A 276 -10.11 -10.18 -5.60
N ALA A 277 -9.22 -9.62 -4.78
CA ALA A 277 -9.43 -8.32 -4.14
C ALA A 277 -8.16 -7.46 -4.18
N ILE A 278 -8.37 -6.15 -4.08
CA ILE A 278 -7.33 -5.14 -4.04
C ILE A 278 -7.66 -4.15 -2.94
N GLU A 279 -6.70 -3.91 -2.06
CA GLU A 279 -6.82 -2.91 -1.02
C GLU A 279 -6.62 -1.50 -1.60
N VAL A 280 -7.73 -0.82 -1.89
CA VAL A 280 -7.72 0.54 -2.46
C VAL A 280 -7.65 1.62 -1.39
N LEU A 281 -8.05 1.30 -0.15
CA LEU A 281 -7.88 2.13 1.04
C LEU A 281 -7.16 1.33 2.13
N ASN A 282 -5.92 1.68 2.45
CA ASN A 282 -5.15 1.05 3.53
C ASN A 282 -4.85 2.07 4.65
N GLU A 283 -4.89 1.61 5.90
CA GLU A 283 -4.76 2.42 7.11
C GLU A 283 -5.82 3.54 7.24
N ASN A 284 -5.90 4.15 8.43
CA ASN A 284 -6.81 5.28 8.66
C ASN A 284 -6.49 6.46 7.72
N ALA A 285 -5.24 6.58 7.25
CA ALA A 285 -4.85 7.63 6.31
C ALA A 285 -5.41 7.43 4.89
N LEU A 286 -6.06 6.29 4.59
CA LEU A 286 -6.65 5.97 3.29
C LEU A 286 -5.59 5.96 2.18
N TRP A 287 -4.49 5.27 2.44
CA TRP A 287 -3.45 5.00 1.45
C TRP A 287 -4.04 4.27 0.23
N GLY A 288 -3.66 4.67 -0.97
CA GLY A 288 -4.21 4.20 -2.25
C GLY A 288 -5.29 5.10 -2.86
N TRP A 289 -5.95 5.94 -2.04
CA TRP A 289 -7.06 6.79 -2.48
C TRP A 289 -6.65 7.89 -3.46
N ARG A 290 -5.59 8.63 -3.14
CA ARG A 290 -5.12 9.79 -3.94
C ARG A 290 -3.89 9.42 -4.72
N ASP A 291 -3.80 9.90 -5.95
CA ASP A 291 -2.54 9.82 -6.70
C ASP A 291 -1.55 10.87 -6.16
N PRO A 292 -0.27 10.53 -5.92
CA PRO A 292 0.76 11.51 -5.54
C PRO A 292 0.84 12.70 -6.49
N ALA A 293 0.56 12.46 -7.77
CA ALA A 293 0.48 13.45 -8.83
C ALA A 293 -0.50 14.60 -8.52
N ASP A 294 -1.65 14.25 -7.94
CA ASP A 294 -2.84 15.11 -7.85
C ASP A 294 -3.27 15.28 -6.38
N ALA A 295 -2.34 15.05 -5.45
CA ALA A 295 -2.59 15.11 -4.01
C ALA A 295 -2.54 16.54 -3.44
N ASP A 296 -2.22 17.57 -4.24
CA ASP A 296 -2.17 18.98 -3.81
C ASP A 296 -1.38 19.23 -2.51
N GLY A 297 -0.25 18.54 -2.36
CA GLY A 297 0.62 18.65 -1.16
C GLY A 297 0.13 17.85 0.06
N ILE A 298 -0.96 17.10 -0.06
CA ILE A 298 -1.39 16.14 0.96
C ILE A 298 -0.41 14.96 0.96
N ASP A 299 0.09 14.59 2.14
CA ASP A 299 0.96 13.41 2.32
C ASP A 299 0.25 12.15 1.83
N VAL A 300 0.87 11.39 0.93
CA VAL A 300 0.40 10.09 0.39
C VAL A 300 1.35 8.95 0.77
N GLY A 301 2.20 9.18 1.76
CA GLY A 301 3.21 8.23 2.20
C GLY A 301 4.23 7.97 1.09
N SER A 302 4.62 6.72 0.94
CA SER A 302 5.59 6.28 -0.07
C SER A 302 4.92 5.73 -1.34
N GLN A 303 3.63 5.99 -1.53
CA GLN A 303 2.92 5.52 -2.72
C GLN A 303 3.50 6.14 -3.97
N THR A 304 3.67 5.31 -5.00
CA THR A 304 4.12 5.78 -6.31
C THR A 304 2.94 6.13 -7.21
N HIS A 305 1.77 5.52 -7.02
CA HIS A 305 0.57 5.71 -7.83
C HIS A 305 -0.69 5.41 -7.01
N SER A 306 -1.84 5.92 -7.44
CA SER A 306 -3.13 5.57 -6.83
C SER A 306 -3.53 4.12 -7.10
N SER A 307 -3.82 3.36 -6.04
CA SER A 307 -4.42 2.03 -6.12
C SER A 307 -5.82 2.06 -6.76
N MET A 308 -6.57 3.16 -6.59
CA MET A 308 -7.86 3.36 -7.26
C MET A 308 -7.74 3.42 -8.78
N LEU A 309 -6.72 4.13 -9.29
CA LEU A 309 -6.48 4.23 -10.73
C LEU A 309 -5.98 2.91 -11.33
N ASP A 310 -5.14 2.16 -10.61
CA ASP A 310 -4.79 0.78 -11.00
C ASP A 310 -6.02 -0.13 -11.04
N TRP A 311 -6.92 0.00 -10.06
CA TRP A 311 -8.16 -0.75 -10.04
C TRP A 311 -9.04 -0.45 -11.26
N TYR A 312 -9.18 0.81 -11.65
CA TYR A 312 -9.89 1.17 -12.90
C TYR A 312 -9.19 0.61 -14.15
N ALA A 313 -7.86 0.58 -14.19
CA ALA A 313 -7.13 -0.08 -15.27
C ALA A 313 -7.43 -1.58 -15.35
N LEU A 314 -7.51 -2.26 -14.21
CA LEU A 314 -7.86 -3.68 -14.12
C LEU A 314 -9.30 -3.93 -14.57
N LEU A 315 -10.27 -3.12 -14.14
CA LEU A 315 -11.67 -3.23 -14.55
C LEU A 315 -11.83 -3.08 -16.07
N ASP A 316 -11.07 -2.19 -16.71
CA ASP A 316 -11.10 -2.00 -18.16
C ASP A 316 -10.66 -3.26 -18.93
N THR A 317 -9.82 -4.12 -18.35
CA THR A 317 -9.41 -5.41 -18.95
C THR A 317 -10.42 -6.54 -18.73
N GLY A 318 -11.46 -6.30 -17.92
CA GLY A 318 -12.42 -7.30 -17.50
C GLY A 318 -12.01 -8.10 -16.27
N HIS A 319 -10.95 -7.67 -15.59
CA HIS A 319 -10.59 -8.22 -14.29
C HIS A 319 -11.72 -7.97 -13.28
N ARG A 320 -11.94 -8.93 -12.38
CA ARG A 320 -13.02 -8.86 -11.37
C ARG A 320 -12.49 -8.59 -9.96
N ALA A 321 -11.45 -7.77 -9.86
CA ALA A 321 -10.86 -7.45 -8.57
C ALA A 321 -11.84 -6.59 -7.79
N ILE A 322 -12.09 -6.97 -6.55
CA ILE A 322 -12.99 -6.26 -5.64
C ILE A 322 -12.17 -5.27 -4.83
N ALA A 323 -12.58 -4.01 -4.87
CA ALA A 323 -12.02 -2.98 -4.01
C ALA A 323 -12.37 -3.32 -2.55
N THR A 324 -11.34 -3.36 -1.71
CA THR A 324 -11.45 -3.47 -0.25
C THR A 324 -10.73 -2.30 0.41
N GLY A 325 -11.06 -2.06 1.67
CA GLY A 325 -10.28 -1.17 2.51
C GLY A 325 -10.17 -1.71 3.92
N ASN A 326 -8.97 -1.70 4.48
CA ASN A 326 -8.70 -2.28 5.78
C ASN A 326 -7.79 -1.39 6.61
N SER A 327 -7.82 -1.60 7.93
CA SER A 327 -7.08 -0.76 8.86
C SER A 327 -5.58 -1.00 8.86
N ASP A 328 -5.14 -2.20 8.46
CA ASP A 328 -3.75 -2.65 8.59
C ASP A 328 -3.20 -2.35 10.01
N SER A 329 -4.09 -2.54 10.99
CA SER A 329 -3.85 -2.01 12.31
C SER A 329 -2.82 -2.86 13.03
N HIS A 330 -1.78 -2.19 13.49
CA HIS A 330 -0.71 -2.74 14.34
C HIS A 330 -0.76 -2.20 15.77
N SER A 331 -1.50 -1.10 15.97
CA SER A 331 -1.56 -0.37 17.23
C SER A 331 -2.97 -0.29 17.78
N VAL A 332 -3.10 -0.03 19.08
CA VAL A 332 -4.37 0.30 19.73
C VAL A 332 -4.84 1.74 19.44
N LYS A 333 -3.93 2.69 19.18
CA LYS A 333 -4.27 4.14 19.09
C LYS A 333 -3.90 4.84 17.76
N ALA A 334 -2.88 4.39 17.02
CA ALA A 334 -2.37 5.13 15.87
C ALA A 334 -3.08 4.78 14.55
N ASN A 335 -3.26 3.47 14.31
CA ASN A 335 -4.04 2.91 13.22
C ASN A 335 -5.22 2.16 13.86
N PHE A 336 -6.33 2.86 14.09
CA PHE A 336 -7.53 2.29 14.71
C PHE A 336 -8.08 1.14 13.88
N ALA A 337 -8.38 0.02 14.55
CA ALA A 337 -8.94 -1.16 13.90
C ALA A 337 -10.33 -0.87 13.31
N GLY A 338 -10.64 -1.46 12.16
CA GLY A 338 -11.96 -1.35 11.54
C GLY A 338 -12.23 -0.04 10.82
N VAL A 339 -11.21 0.77 10.52
CA VAL A 339 -11.32 1.93 9.62
C VAL A 339 -10.11 1.97 8.66
N PRO A 340 -10.31 1.97 7.34
CA PRO A 340 -11.56 1.72 6.64
C PRO A 340 -12.11 0.30 6.90
N ARG A 341 -13.39 0.13 6.61
CA ARG A 341 -14.21 -1.07 6.86
C ARG A 341 -14.87 -1.54 5.57
N ASN A 342 -15.15 -2.83 5.47
CA ASN A 342 -15.88 -3.44 4.37
C ASN A 342 -17.27 -3.90 4.84
N TYR A 343 -18.34 -3.34 4.27
CA TYR A 343 -19.71 -3.77 4.54
C TYR A 343 -20.17 -4.79 3.51
N MET A 344 -20.69 -5.92 4.00
CA MET A 344 -21.18 -7.03 3.19
C MET A 344 -22.64 -7.34 3.57
N GLY A 345 -23.45 -7.74 2.58
CA GLY A 345 -24.79 -8.26 2.85
C GLY A 345 -24.75 -9.52 3.72
N SER A 346 -25.66 -9.62 4.70
CA SER A 346 -25.77 -10.79 5.57
C SER A 346 -27.20 -11.20 5.88
N SER A 347 -27.36 -12.50 6.10
CA SER A 347 -28.58 -13.14 6.58
C SER A 347 -28.83 -12.96 8.09
N THR A 348 -27.87 -12.42 8.85
CA THR A 348 -27.96 -12.20 10.30
C THR A 348 -27.40 -10.83 10.71
N ASP A 349 -27.93 -10.27 11.79
CA ASP A 349 -27.40 -9.08 12.47
C ASP A 349 -26.64 -9.44 13.76
N ASP A 350 -26.57 -10.73 14.12
CA ASP A 350 -25.83 -11.22 15.30
C ASP A 350 -24.36 -11.47 14.93
N PRO A 351 -23.40 -10.68 15.46
CA PRO A 351 -21.99 -10.84 15.13
C PRO A 351 -21.41 -12.20 15.52
N GLY A 352 -21.96 -12.86 16.55
CA GLY A 352 -21.53 -14.21 16.94
C GLY A 352 -22.14 -15.33 16.09
N GLY A 353 -23.13 -15.01 15.26
CA GLY A 353 -23.86 -15.93 14.39
C GLY A 353 -23.48 -15.84 12.92
N ILE A 354 -22.52 -15.00 12.55
CA ILE A 354 -22.07 -14.82 11.16
C ILE A 354 -21.53 -16.14 10.61
N ASP A 355 -21.99 -16.55 9.43
CA ASP A 355 -21.36 -17.63 8.67
C ASP A 355 -20.23 -17.04 7.79
N PRO A 356 -18.95 -17.35 8.05
CA PRO A 356 -17.85 -16.92 7.21
C PRO A 356 -18.00 -17.20 5.72
N ARG A 357 -18.75 -18.26 5.36
CA ARG A 357 -19.00 -18.64 3.97
C ARG A 357 -19.80 -17.59 3.22
N GLU A 358 -20.78 -17.00 3.88
CA GLU A 358 -21.61 -15.92 3.34
C GLU A 358 -20.73 -14.70 3.06
N MET A 359 -19.87 -14.33 4.01
CA MET A 359 -18.95 -13.18 3.86
C MET A 359 -17.96 -13.40 2.70
N ILE A 360 -17.37 -14.59 2.60
CA ILE A 360 -16.46 -14.92 1.50
C ILE A 360 -17.19 -14.92 0.15
N ALA A 361 -18.45 -15.37 0.10
CA ALA A 361 -19.27 -15.31 -1.11
C ALA A 361 -19.62 -13.85 -1.49
N ALA A 362 -19.93 -13.00 -0.52
CA ALA A 362 -20.15 -11.57 -0.73
C ALA A 362 -18.90 -10.89 -1.32
N ILE A 363 -17.73 -11.15 -0.73
CA ILE A 363 -16.44 -10.68 -1.27
C ILE A 363 -16.25 -11.15 -2.70
N ARG A 364 -16.43 -12.44 -3.01
CA ARG A 364 -16.23 -12.97 -4.38
C ARG A 364 -17.22 -12.44 -5.41
N SER A 365 -18.44 -12.14 -4.98
CA SER A 365 -19.48 -11.59 -5.87
C SER A 365 -19.33 -10.08 -6.08
N GLY A 366 -18.52 -9.41 -5.26
CA GLY A 366 -18.36 -7.95 -5.28
C GLY A 366 -19.47 -7.19 -4.57
N ASP A 367 -20.27 -7.88 -3.74
CA ASP A 367 -21.26 -7.26 -2.86
C ASP A 367 -20.58 -6.70 -1.60
N VAL A 368 -19.69 -5.74 -1.83
CA VAL A 368 -18.85 -5.09 -0.82
C VAL A 368 -18.90 -3.58 -1.02
N VAL A 369 -19.18 -2.85 0.06
CA VAL A 369 -19.01 -1.40 0.13
C VAL A 369 -17.86 -1.10 1.09
N VAL A 370 -16.81 -0.46 0.59
CA VAL A 370 -15.72 0.02 1.45
C VAL A 370 -16.14 1.35 2.07
N SER A 371 -15.86 1.58 3.34
CA SER A 371 -16.20 2.84 4.00
C SER A 371 -15.26 3.19 5.15
N SER A 372 -14.86 4.47 5.23
CA SER A 372 -14.25 5.06 6.42
C SER A 372 -15.26 5.85 7.27
N GLY A 373 -16.53 5.92 6.87
CA GLY A 373 -17.56 6.66 7.60
C GLY A 373 -18.99 6.47 7.08
N PRO A 374 -19.31 6.89 5.84
CA PRO A 374 -20.67 6.80 5.30
C PRO A 374 -21.11 5.33 5.10
N ILE A 375 -22.30 4.97 5.53
CA ILE A 375 -22.90 3.64 5.29
C ILE A 375 -23.78 3.74 4.06
N VAL A 376 -23.49 2.93 3.06
CA VAL A 376 -24.17 3.01 1.76
C VAL A 376 -24.84 1.69 1.42
N ARG A 377 -26.10 1.76 1.01
CA ARG A 377 -26.81 0.68 0.32
C ARG A 377 -27.03 1.12 -1.12
N ALA A 378 -26.51 0.32 -2.05
CA ALA A 378 -26.64 0.58 -3.47
C ALA A 378 -27.06 -0.69 -4.20
N SER A 379 -28.09 -0.60 -5.04
CA SER A 379 -28.55 -1.73 -5.84
C SER A 379 -29.15 -1.27 -7.16
N ILE A 380 -29.22 -2.15 -8.14
CA ILE A 380 -30.01 -1.94 -9.36
C ILE A 380 -31.27 -2.78 -9.20
N PRO A 381 -32.46 -2.19 -8.97
CA PRO A 381 -33.68 -2.96 -8.74
C PRO A 381 -34.06 -3.84 -9.94
N ASP A 382 -33.94 -3.27 -11.14
CA ASP A 382 -34.34 -3.89 -12.40
C ASP A 382 -33.11 -4.36 -13.17
N ARG A 383 -32.47 -5.42 -12.69
CA ARG A 383 -31.20 -5.94 -13.23
C ARG A 383 -31.33 -6.56 -14.61
N GLY A 384 -32.52 -7.03 -15.00
CA GLY A 384 -32.65 -7.98 -16.09
C GLY A 384 -32.26 -9.39 -15.67
N LEU A 385 -32.00 -10.27 -16.65
CA LEU A 385 -31.76 -11.70 -16.42
C LEU A 385 -30.27 -12.03 -16.49
N HIS A 386 -29.55 -11.77 -15.40
CA HIS A 386 -28.12 -12.06 -15.27
C HIS A 386 -27.85 -12.99 -14.08
N GLU A 387 -26.93 -13.95 -14.25
CA GLU A 387 -26.45 -14.81 -13.14
C GLU A 387 -25.55 -14.03 -12.17
N ASP A 388 -24.81 -13.06 -12.69
CA ASP A 388 -23.92 -12.19 -11.94
C ASP A 388 -24.73 -11.12 -11.18
N PRO A 389 -24.67 -11.08 -9.83
CA PRO A 389 -25.49 -10.16 -9.03
C PRO A 389 -25.09 -8.69 -9.21
N ARG A 390 -23.89 -8.42 -9.74
CA ARG A 390 -23.39 -7.07 -10.02
C ARG A 390 -23.59 -6.66 -11.48
N MET A 391 -24.29 -7.47 -12.28
CA MET A 391 -24.58 -7.17 -13.68
C MET A 391 -26.02 -6.71 -13.87
N ALA A 392 -26.22 -5.73 -14.75
CA ALA A 392 -27.53 -5.25 -15.14
C ALA A 392 -27.61 -4.91 -16.63
N SER A 393 -28.83 -4.83 -17.17
CA SER A 393 -29.08 -4.25 -18.49
C SER A 393 -29.68 -2.85 -18.38
N VAL A 394 -29.50 -2.04 -19.43
CA VAL A 394 -30.18 -0.74 -19.55
C VAL A 394 -31.67 -0.89 -19.83
N ASP A 395 -32.45 0.14 -19.51
CA ASP A 395 -33.87 0.28 -19.86
C ASP A 395 -34.09 0.60 -21.35
N ALA A 396 -35.35 0.76 -21.74
CA ALA A 396 -35.74 1.03 -23.13
C ALA A 396 -35.21 2.36 -23.68
N GLU A 397 -34.74 3.26 -22.82
CA GLU A 397 -34.14 4.53 -23.21
C GLU A 397 -32.62 4.57 -23.02
N GLY A 398 -31.98 3.43 -22.72
CA GLY A 398 -30.53 3.34 -22.58
C GLY A 398 -30.01 3.88 -21.25
N ARG A 399 -30.80 3.79 -20.17
CA ARG A 399 -30.38 4.19 -18.81
C ARG A 399 -30.42 3.00 -17.85
N VAL A 400 -29.56 3.03 -16.84
CA VAL A 400 -29.68 2.16 -15.67
C VAL A 400 -30.02 2.98 -14.44
N ARG A 401 -30.89 2.44 -13.60
CA ARG A 401 -31.35 3.08 -12.36
C ARG A 401 -30.70 2.42 -11.16
N ILE A 402 -29.90 3.18 -10.42
CA ILE A 402 -29.22 2.72 -9.21
C ILE A 402 -29.95 3.33 -8.01
N ALA A 403 -30.62 2.48 -7.24
CA ALA A 403 -31.22 2.88 -5.97
C ALA A 403 -30.13 3.02 -4.91
N LEU A 404 -30.08 4.18 -4.27
CA LEU A 404 -29.02 4.57 -3.34
C LEU A 404 -29.60 5.12 -2.04
N GLU A 405 -29.14 4.57 -0.93
CA GLU A 405 -29.38 5.12 0.41
C GLU A 405 -28.02 5.34 1.09
N ILE A 406 -27.81 6.54 1.62
CA ILE A 406 -26.61 6.91 2.36
C ILE A 406 -27.04 7.32 3.77
N GLN A 407 -26.43 6.70 4.76
CA GLN A 407 -26.55 7.08 6.16
C GLN A 407 -25.19 7.42 6.74
N ALA A 408 -25.14 8.28 7.74
CA ALA A 408 -23.91 8.57 8.47
C ALA A 408 -24.21 8.98 9.91
N ALA A 409 -23.26 8.71 10.82
CA ALA A 409 -23.37 9.23 12.17
C ALA A 409 -23.39 10.78 12.17
N PRO A 410 -24.03 11.43 13.16
CA PRO A 410 -24.13 12.90 13.20
C PRO A 410 -22.79 13.65 13.27
N TRP A 411 -21.68 12.97 13.56
CA TRP A 411 -20.34 13.56 13.59
C TRP A 411 -19.55 13.31 12.30
N ILE A 412 -20.10 12.51 11.37
CA ILE A 412 -19.52 12.19 10.07
C ILE A 412 -20.19 13.04 9.01
N ASP A 413 -19.37 13.59 8.13
CA ASP A 413 -19.79 14.44 7.04
C ASP A 413 -19.99 13.66 5.72
N VAL A 414 -20.90 14.16 4.88
CA VAL A 414 -21.17 13.64 3.54
C VAL A 414 -21.57 14.81 2.65
N ASP A 415 -20.72 15.17 1.71
CA ASP A 415 -20.90 16.34 0.85
C ASP A 415 -21.43 15.98 -0.53
N ARG A 416 -21.08 14.80 -1.04
CA ARG A 416 -21.25 14.50 -2.47
C ARG A 416 -21.24 13.02 -2.80
N ILE A 417 -21.89 12.72 -3.91
CA ILE A 417 -21.82 11.45 -4.64
C ILE A 417 -21.16 11.73 -5.99
N ARG A 418 -20.14 10.95 -6.35
CA ARG A 418 -19.51 10.99 -7.67
C ARG A 418 -19.86 9.72 -8.42
N VAL A 419 -20.34 9.89 -9.64
CA VAL A 419 -20.72 8.78 -10.53
C VAL A 419 -19.62 8.58 -11.55
N ILE A 420 -18.93 7.45 -11.46
CA ILE A 420 -17.80 7.10 -12.33
C ILE A 420 -18.27 6.06 -13.33
N LEU A 421 -18.19 6.37 -14.63
CA LEU A 421 -18.48 5.46 -15.74
C LEU A 421 -17.21 5.22 -16.53
N ASP A 422 -16.75 3.97 -16.59
CA ASP A 422 -15.51 3.60 -17.28
C ASP A 422 -14.33 4.54 -16.93
N GLY A 423 -14.20 4.93 -15.66
CA GLY A 423 -13.12 5.79 -15.16
C GLY A 423 -13.29 7.30 -15.44
N ASP A 424 -14.36 7.72 -16.13
CA ASP A 424 -14.73 9.13 -16.25
C ASP A 424 -15.76 9.51 -15.19
N GLU A 425 -15.60 10.67 -14.55
CA GLU A 425 -16.64 11.25 -13.70
C GLU A 425 -17.71 11.92 -14.57
N ILE A 426 -18.89 11.30 -14.65
CA ILE A 426 -19.99 11.77 -15.50
C ILE A 426 -21.02 12.60 -14.74
N ASP A 427 -21.06 12.49 -13.42
CA ASP A 427 -21.92 13.29 -12.57
C ASP A 427 -21.32 13.48 -11.16
N ARG A 428 -21.67 14.61 -10.55
CA ARG A 428 -21.30 14.99 -9.19
C ARG A 428 -22.52 15.58 -8.52
N ILE A 429 -23.17 14.76 -7.70
CA ILE A 429 -24.42 15.08 -7.03
C ILE A 429 -24.09 15.62 -5.64
N PRO A 430 -24.41 16.89 -5.33
CA PRO A 430 -24.25 17.41 -3.97
C PRO A 430 -25.25 16.71 -3.02
N VAL A 431 -24.78 16.41 -1.82
CA VAL A 431 -25.61 15.88 -0.73
C VAL A 431 -25.90 17.03 0.24
N ASP A 432 -27.16 17.12 0.69
CA ASP A 432 -27.58 18.18 1.59
C ASP A 432 -26.81 18.10 2.92
N GLN A 433 -26.32 19.25 3.35
CA GLN A 433 -25.61 19.42 4.61
C GLN A 433 -26.59 19.21 5.77
N SER A 434 -26.65 17.98 6.27
CA SER A 434 -27.49 17.57 7.39
C SER A 434 -26.67 16.75 8.38
N ARG A 435 -27.13 16.71 9.64
CA ARG A 435 -26.62 15.81 10.69
C ARG A 435 -27.66 14.77 11.11
N ASP A 436 -28.73 14.61 10.35
CA ASP A 436 -29.74 13.52 10.49
C ASP A 436 -29.10 12.13 10.28
N ARG A 437 -29.87 11.05 10.37
CA ARG A 437 -29.32 9.71 10.07
C ARG A 437 -29.14 9.49 8.56
N THR A 438 -30.23 9.65 7.81
CA THR A 438 -30.24 9.50 6.35
C THR A 438 -29.72 10.79 5.72
N ARG A 439 -28.63 10.67 4.95
CA ARG A 439 -27.98 11.76 4.21
C ARG A 439 -28.55 11.88 2.79
N PHE A 440 -28.87 10.76 2.18
CA PHE A 440 -29.44 10.69 0.84
C PHE A 440 -30.31 9.44 0.71
N GLU A 441 -31.44 9.56 0.04
CA GLU A 441 -32.29 8.44 -0.37
C GLU A 441 -32.89 8.79 -1.73
N GLY A 442 -32.57 8.00 -2.76
CA GLY A 442 -33.06 8.27 -4.10
C GLY A 442 -32.43 7.37 -5.17
N ASP A 443 -32.86 7.60 -6.40
CA ASP A 443 -32.36 6.89 -7.57
C ASP A 443 -31.39 7.76 -8.36
N ILE A 444 -30.27 7.17 -8.80
CA ILE A 444 -29.34 7.77 -9.76
C ILE A 444 -29.58 7.10 -11.12
N GLU A 445 -29.89 7.91 -12.12
CA GLU A 445 -30.03 7.45 -13.50
C GLU A 445 -28.73 7.67 -14.27
N VAL A 446 -28.17 6.60 -14.82
CA VAL A 446 -26.92 6.67 -15.58
C VAL A 446 -27.18 6.27 -17.03
N PRO A 447 -26.92 7.14 -18.03
CA PRO A 447 -27.05 6.80 -19.44
C PRO A 447 -25.82 6.03 -19.94
N LEU A 448 -26.05 4.89 -20.61
CA LEU A 448 -24.99 4.10 -21.24
C LEU A 448 -25.44 3.61 -22.62
N ALA A 449 -24.61 3.86 -23.63
CA ALA A 449 -24.87 3.42 -25.00
C ALA A 449 -24.10 2.15 -25.38
N THR A 450 -23.11 1.77 -24.59
CA THR A 450 -22.27 0.59 -24.78
C THR A 450 -21.91 0.00 -23.43
N ASP A 451 -21.55 -1.28 -23.43
CA ASP A 451 -21.11 -1.97 -22.22
C ASP A 451 -20.01 -1.20 -21.49
N GLY A 452 -20.10 -1.25 -20.16
CA GLY A 452 -19.19 -0.56 -19.27
C GLY A 452 -19.40 -0.94 -17.82
N TRP A 453 -18.70 -0.24 -16.94
CA TRP A 453 -18.84 -0.40 -15.50
C TRP A 453 -19.10 0.94 -14.81
N ILE A 454 -19.89 0.91 -13.73
CA ILE A 454 -20.22 2.07 -12.91
C ILE A 454 -19.70 1.87 -11.50
N VAL A 455 -18.94 2.82 -10.99
CA VAL A 455 -18.53 2.94 -9.58
C VAL A 455 -19.15 4.19 -9.00
N LEU A 456 -19.65 4.11 -7.77
CA LEU A 456 -20.10 5.27 -7.01
C LEU A 456 -19.10 5.55 -5.89
N LEU A 457 -18.77 6.82 -5.70
CA LEU A 457 -17.96 7.30 -4.59
C LEU A 457 -18.79 8.26 -3.75
N VAL A 458 -18.78 8.09 -2.44
CA VAL A 458 -19.43 9.00 -1.48
C VAL A 458 -18.35 9.63 -0.63
N GLU A 459 -18.31 10.95 -0.55
CA GLU A 459 -17.21 11.70 0.07
C GLU A 459 -17.75 12.81 0.97
N GLY A 460 -17.05 13.09 2.06
CA GLY A 460 -17.17 14.34 2.83
C GLY A 460 -15.79 14.96 3.07
N ASP A 461 -15.77 16.24 3.40
CA ASP A 461 -14.56 17.06 3.50
C ASP A 461 -14.14 17.32 4.96
N ASP A 462 -15.06 17.18 5.92
CA ASP A 462 -14.74 17.31 7.34
C ASP A 462 -13.95 16.09 7.85
N SER A 463 -12.99 16.36 8.74
CA SER A 463 -12.20 15.32 9.40
C SER A 463 -13.04 14.43 10.31
N LEU A 464 -12.70 13.13 10.36
CA LEU A 464 -13.21 12.17 11.35
C LEU A 464 -12.57 12.35 12.74
N ALA A 465 -11.57 13.23 12.87
CA ALA A 465 -10.95 13.54 14.15
C ALA A 465 -11.96 14.21 15.10
N PRO A 466 -11.86 13.97 16.42
CA PRO A 466 -10.86 13.15 17.10
C PRO A 466 -11.25 11.65 17.25
N VAL A 467 -12.32 11.18 16.59
CA VAL A 467 -12.76 9.78 16.71
C VAL A 467 -11.85 8.86 15.90
N VAL A 468 -11.53 9.23 14.67
CA VAL A 468 -10.48 8.59 13.88
C VAL A 468 -9.46 9.67 13.59
N ASP A 469 -8.45 9.76 14.44
CA ASP A 469 -7.35 10.69 14.25
C ASP A 469 -6.28 10.07 13.35
N GLY A 470 -5.78 10.84 12.41
CA GLY A 470 -4.79 10.38 11.45
C GLY A 470 -3.39 10.82 11.85
N LYS A 471 -2.48 9.87 12.05
CA LYS A 471 -1.09 10.13 12.44
C LYS A 471 -0.34 11.12 11.54
N LYS A 472 -0.69 11.16 10.26
CA LYS A 472 0.01 11.94 9.22
C LYS A 472 -0.83 13.09 8.67
N ARG A 473 -2.13 12.88 8.53
CA ARG A 473 -3.08 13.83 7.95
C ARG A 473 -4.49 13.58 8.49
N PRO A 474 -5.38 14.59 8.48
CA PRO A 474 -6.79 14.39 8.78
C PRO A 474 -7.38 13.26 7.93
N VAL A 475 -8.20 12.41 8.56
CA VAL A 475 -8.91 11.33 7.89
C VAL A 475 -10.26 11.86 7.44
N ILE A 476 -10.61 11.62 6.17
CA ILE A 476 -11.89 12.06 5.61
C ILE A 476 -12.86 10.89 5.43
N PRO A 477 -14.19 11.13 5.52
CA PRO A 477 -15.19 10.13 5.21
C PRO A 477 -15.24 9.84 3.71
N VAL A 478 -15.03 8.57 3.36
CA VAL A 478 -15.11 8.04 2.00
C VAL A 478 -15.88 6.73 2.05
N ALA A 479 -16.75 6.49 1.07
CA ALA A 479 -17.26 5.17 0.76
C ALA A 479 -17.14 4.85 -0.74
N ILE A 480 -16.80 3.61 -1.06
CA ILE A 480 -16.61 3.09 -2.41
C ILE A 480 -17.57 1.94 -2.62
N ILE A 481 -18.46 2.09 -3.59
CA ILE A 481 -19.36 1.03 -4.01
C ILE A 481 -18.64 0.28 -5.14
N ASN A 482 -18.40 -1.03 -4.95
CA ASN A 482 -17.80 -1.87 -5.99
C ASN A 482 -18.59 -1.83 -7.32
N PRO A 483 -18.00 -2.17 -8.47
CA PRO A 483 -18.60 -1.86 -9.77
C PRO A 483 -19.93 -2.58 -10.00
N PHE A 484 -20.85 -1.90 -10.67
CA PHE A 484 -21.92 -2.51 -11.43
C PHE A 484 -21.48 -2.65 -12.89
N ARG A 485 -21.57 -3.85 -13.46
CA ARG A 485 -21.35 -4.08 -14.90
C ARG A 485 -22.65 -3.90 -15.64
N ILE A 486 -22.63 -3.18 -16.75
CA ILE A 486 -23.83 -2.89 -17.54
C ILE A 486 -23.68 -3.50 -18.92
N ASP A 487 -24.59 -4.41 -19.28
CA ASP A 487 -24.86 -4.86 -20.64
C ASP A 487 -25.80 -3.84 -21.30
N ALA A 488 -25.23 -2.95 -22.10
CA ALA A 488 -25.96 -1.84 -22.69
C ALA A 488 -26.39 -2.12 -24.14
N ASP A 489 -25.74 -3.07 -24.82
CA ASP A 489 -26.12 -3.48 -26.18
C ASP A 489 -27.14 -4.64 -26.22
N LEU A 490 -27.48 -5.19 -25.06
CA LEU A 490 -28.51 -6.20 -24.81
C LEU A 490 -28.19 -7.56 -25.47
N ASP A 491 -26.90 -7.88 -25.60
CA ASP A 491 -26.44 -9.18 -26.11
C ASP A 491 -26.29 -10.27 -25.03
N ALA A 492 -26.59 -9.92 -23.77
CA ALA A 492 -26.48 -10.75 -22.57
C ALA A 492 -25.04 -11.15 -22.18
N ALA A 493 -24.04 -10.62 -22.87
CA ALA A 493 -22.65 -10.64 -22.45
C ALA A 493 -22.24 -9.25 -21.95
N TRP A 494 -21.14 -9.19 -21.22
CA TRP A 494 -20.51 -7.92 -20.87
C TRP A 494 -19.15 -7.85 -21.55
N MET A 495 -18.93 -6.81 -22.35
CA MET A 495 -17.66 -6.53 -23.00
C MET A 495 -16.82 -5.55 -22.17
N PRO A 496 -15.60 -5.94 -21.76
CA PRO A 496 -14.71 -5.01 -21.09
C PRO A 496 -14.41 -3.76 -21.94
N PRO A 497 -14.38 -2.56 -21.34
CA PRO A 497 -14.12 -1.31 -22.08
C PRO A 497 -12.87 -1.33 -22.95
N LEU A 498 -11.78 -1.97 -22.51
CA LEU A 498 -10.56 -2.06 -23.33
C LEU A 498 -10.77 -2.90 -24.60
N GLU A 499 -11.48 -4.02 -24.50
CA GLU A 499 -11.80 -4.87 -25.65
C GLU A 499 -12.77 -4.18 -26.62
N ARG A 500 -13.74 -3.43 -26.10
CA ARG A 500 -14.61 -2.56 -26.89
C ARG A 500 -13.81 -1.54 -27.70
N VAL A 501 -12.86 -0.86 -27.07
CA VAL A 501 -12.00 0.14 -27.72
C VAL A 501 -11.08 -0.50 -28.76
N LYS A 502 -10.46 -1.66 -28.47
CA LYS A 502 -9.66 -2.42 -29.45
C LYS A 502 -10.45 -2.70 -30.73
N ARG A 503 -11.66 -3.26 -30.59
CA ARG A 503 -12.55 -3.53 -31.74
C ARG A 503 -12.88 -2.27 -32.53
N ARG A 504 -13.13 -1.15 -31.85
CA ARG A 504 -13.42 0.13 -32.52
C ARG A 504 -12.24 0.62 -33.33
N ILE A 505 -11.05 0.75 -32.74
CA ILE A 505 -9.88 1.31 -33.42
C ILE A 505 -9.35 0.42 -34.55
N ALA A 506 -9.62 -0.89 -34.52
CA ALA A 506 -9.29 -1.79 -35.64
C ALA A 506 -10.08 -1.48 -36.93
N THR A 507 -11.19 -0.74 -36.84
CA THR A 507 -12.08 -0.44 -37.98
C THR A 507 -11.88 0.95 -38.57
N ILE A 508 -11.12 1.83 -37.92
CA ILE A 508 -10.94 3.21 -38.37
C ILE A 508 -9.76 3.33 -39.34
N SER A 509 -9.84 4.30 -40.23
CA SER A 509 -8.72 4.71 -41.08
C SER A 509 -7.87 5.78 -40.40
N ALA A 510 -6.63 5.95 -40.88
CA ALA A 510 -5.69 6.96 -40.37
C ALA A 510 -6.27 8.39 -40.37
N ASP A 511 -7.12 8.73 -41.33
CA ASP A 511 -7.73 10.07 -41.44
C ASP A 511 -8.88 10.29 -40.45
N GLN A 512 -9.43 9.22 -39.87
CA GLN A 512 -10.45 9.29 -38.83
C GLN A 512 -9.86 9.48 -37.42
N VAL A 513 -8.58 9.15 -37.21
CA VAL A 513 -7.91 9.20 -35.89
C VAL A 513 -8.12 10.53 -35.16
N ALA A 514 -7.90 11.66 -35.83
CA ALA A 514 -8.04 12.98 -35.19
C ALA A 514 -9.49 13.27 -34.74
N SER A 515 -10.48 12.76 -35.47
CA SER A 515 -11.89 12.93 -35.11
C SER A 515 -12.26 12.04 -33.92
N GLU A 516 -11.84 10.77 -33.94
CA GLU A 516 -12.02 9.82 -32.84
C GLU A 516 -11.38 10.33 -31.55
N TRP A 517 -10.14 10.80 -31.63
CA TRP A 517 -9.40 11.34 -30.48
C TRP A 517 -10.11 12.54 -29.85
N LYS A 518 -10.61 13.45 -30.69
CA LYS A 518 -11.29 14.68 -30.23
C LYS A 518 -12.61 14.38 -29.50
N LEU A 519 -13.32 13.33 -29.91
CA LEU A 519 -14.60 12.93 -29.30
C LEU A 519 -14.41 12.15 -27.99
N ALA A 520 -13.27 11.49 -27.81
CA ALA A 520 -12.97 10.70 -26.62
C ALA A 520 -12.68 11.59 -25.40
N SER A 521 -13.20 11.17 -24.24
CA SER A 521 -12.87 11.66 -22.90
C SER A 521 -11.44 11.29 -22.49
N GLY A 522 -10.97 11.79 -21.34
CA GLY A 522 -9.66 11.43 -20.80
C GLY A 522 -9.49 9.92 -20.58
N ALA A 523 -10.44 9.25 -19.90
CA ALA A 523 -10.34 7.81 -19.66
C ALA A 523 -10.44 7.00 -20.96
N GLU A 524 -11.27 7.44 -21.91
CA GLU A 524 -11.38 6.78 -23.21
C GLU A 524 -10.10 6.92 -24.04
N ARG A 525 -9.44 8.09 -24.01
CA ARG A 525 -8.12 8.28 -24.65
C ARG A 525 -7.05 7.39 -24.04
N ARG A 526 -7.07 7.21 -22.71
CA ARG A 526 -6.19 6.25 -22.03
C ARG A 526 -6.40 4.83 -22.57
N ARG A 527 -7.66 4.39 -22.69
CA ARG A 527 -7.99 3.08 -23.28
C ARG A 527 -7.59 2.98 -24.74
N ILE A 528 -7.77 4.04 -25.54
CA ILE A 528 -7.35 4.06 -26.95
C ILE A 528 -5.84 3.81 -27.06
N ILE A 529 -5.04 4.46 -26.22
CA ILE A 529 -3.59 4.24 -26.17
C ILE A 529 -3.24 2.83 -25.68
N ALA A 530 -3.90 2.35 -24.63
CA ALA A 530 -3.72 0.99 -24.14
C ALA A 530 -4.05 -0.06 -25.23
N ALA A 531 -5.15 0.13 -25.96
CA ALA A 531 -5.55 -0.71 -27.08
C ALA A 531 -4.53 -0.65 -28.22
N ALA A 532 -4.07 0.55 -28.59
CA ALA A 532 -3.05 0.74 -29.62
C ALA A 532 -1.69 0.14 -29.26
N ARG A 533 -1.44 -0.17 -27.98
CA ARG A 533 -0.25 -0.90 -27.52
C ARG A 533 -0.45 -2.42 -27.51
N ALA A 534 -1.63 -2.86 -27.09
CA ALA A 534 -1.91 -4.28 -26.86
C ALA A 534 -2.35 -5.05 -28.11
N ASP A 535 -2.83 -4.35 -29.15
CA ASP A 535 -3.24 -4.96 -30.41
C ASP A 535 -2.07 -4.97 -31.41
N ASP A 536 -1.50 -6.14 -31.71
CA ASP A 536 -0.41 -6.30 -32.68
C ASP A 536 -0.88 -6.19 -34.14
N GLU A 537 -2.18 -6.33 -34.41
CA GLU A 537 -2.76 -6.33 -35.77
C GLU A 537 -3.22 -4.93 -36.22
N LEU A 538 -3.25 -3.95 -35.30
CA LEU A 538 -3.64 -2.58 -35.62
C LEU A 538 -2.77 -1.97 -36.72
N ASP A 539 -3.43 -1.32 -37.69
CA ASP A 539 -2.79 -0.62 -38.80
C ASP A 539 -1.65 0.30 -38.30
N PRO A 540 -0.42 0.18 -38.84
CA PRO A 540 0.73 0.92 -38.33
C PRO A 540 0.59 2.44 -38.40
N GLU A 541 -0.14 2.98 -39.38
CA GLU A 541 -0.35 4.41 -39.53
C GLU A 541 -1.41 4.92 -38.55
N VAL A 542 -2.49 4.15 -38.34
CA VAL A 542 -3.47 4.42 -37.27
C VAL A 542 -2.76 4.42 -35.91
N ARG A 543 -1.97 3.37 -35.61
CA ARG A 543 -1.19 3.28 -34.38
C ARG A 543 -0.27 4.49 -34.21
N ARG A 544 0.48 4.86 -35.25
CA ARG A 544 1.39 6.01 -35.21
C ARG A 544 0.65 7.30 -34.85
N ARG A 545 -0.45 7.61 -35.53
CA ARG A 545 -1.23 8.84 -35.28
C ARG A 545 -1.89 8.87 -33.90
N LEU A 546 -2.32 7.71 -33.40
CA LEU A 546 -2.85 7.59 -32.03
C LEU A 546 -1.76 7.90 -31.00
N ILE A 547 -0.56 7.32 -31.16
CA ILE A 547 0.58 7.61 -30.28
C ILE A 547 0.95 9.10 -30.33
N GLU A 548 0.98 9.73 -31.52
CA GLU A 548 1.25 11.17 -31.66
C GLU A 548 0.22 12.03 -30.93
N SER A 549 -1.05 11.66 -31.03
CA SER A 549 -2.14 12.34 -30.33
C SER A 549 -2.01 12.18 -28.81
N GLY A 550 -1.66 10.97 -28.35
CA GLY A 550 -1.44 10.66 -26.94
C GLY A 550 -0.25 11.40 -26.33
N LEU A 551 0.87 11.53 -27.05
CA LEU A 551 2.07 12.23 -26.57
C LEU A 551 1.84 13.74 -26.32
N THR A 552 0.80 14.30 -26.93
CA THR A 552 0.45 15.72 -26.84
C THR A 552 -0.89 15.96 -26.15
N ASP A 553 -1.43 14.95 -25.47
CA ASP A 553 -2.77 15.04 -24.89
C ASP A 553 -2.90 16.14 -23.83
N GLU A 554 -4.05 16.81 -23.78
CA GLU A 554 -4.35 17.90 -22.82
C GLU A 554 -5.71 17.67 -22.14
N SER A 555 -6.18 16.43 -22.08
CA SER A 555 -7.42 16.09 -21.34
C SER A 555 -7.23 16.26 -19.83
N ASP A 556 -8.33 16.14 -19.09
CA ASP A 556 -8.32 16.03 -17.63
C ASP A 556 -7.48 14.85 -17.10
N GLN A 557 -7.30 13.80 -17.92
CA GLN A 557 -6.44 12.65 -17.62
C GLN A 557 -5.12 12.65 -18.41
N TRP A 558 -4.65 13.82 -18.88
CA TRP A 558 -3.48 13.93 -19.77
C TRP A 558 -2.24 13.18 -19.28
N ARG A 559 -2.01 13.12 -17.97
CA ARG A 559 -0.81 12.48 -17.37
C ARG A 559 -0.74 11.00 -17.73
N VAL A 560 -1.80 10.24 -17.41
CA VAL A 560 -1.86 8.80 -17.68
C VAL A 560 -1.94 8.51 -19.18
N VAL A 561 -2.61 9.37 -19.96
CA VAL A 561 -2.67 9.25 -21.42
C VAL A 561 -1.27 9.42 -22.03
N ARG A 562 -0.55 10.49 -21.68
CA ARG A 562 0.81 10.75 -22.15
C ARG A 562 1.78 9.66 -21.69
N LEU A 563 1.67 9.18 -20.45
CA LEU A 563 2.50 8.10 -19.94
C LEU A 563 2.29 6.80 -20.73
N GLY A 564 1.04 6.46 -21.03
CA GLY A 564 0.72 5.35 -21.92
C GLY A 564 1.31 5.54 -23.31
N ALA A 565 1.22 6.75 -23.86
CA ALA A 565 1.71 7.05 -25.21
C ALA A 565 3.23 7.01 -25.29
N VAL A 566 3.93 7.47 -24.25
CA VAL A 566 5.38 7.31 -24.10
C VAL A 566 5.76 5.84 -24.12
N ARG A 567 5.06 5.00 -23.35
CA ARG A 567 5.32 3.55 -23.34
C ARG A 567 4.98 2.89 -24.68
N ALA A 568 3.99 3.39 -25.41
CA ALA A 568 3.67 2.95 -26.77
C ALA A 568 4.75 3.33 -27.78
N ALA A 569 5.38 4.49 -27.59
CA ALA A 569 6.45 5.00 -28.43
C ALA A 569 7.81 4.32 -28.15
N THR A 570 7.99 3.73 -26.97
CA THR A 570 9.20 3.01 -26.57
C THR A 570 9.56 1.93 -27.60
N GLY A 571 10.80 1.94 -28.07
CA GLY A 571 11.30 1.00 -29.08
C GLY A 571 11.05 1.40 -30.54
N ALA A 572 10.27 2.47 -30.80
CA ALA A 572 10.03 2.98 -32.15
C ALA A 572 10.88 4.23 -32.47
N PRO A 573 11.89 4.14 -33.37
CA PRO A 573 12.79 5.27 -33.68
C PRO A 573 12.09 6.53 -34.20
N ALA A 574 10.90 6.38 -34.81
CA ALA A 574 10.11 7.49 -35.33
C ALA A 574 9.67 8.51 -34.25
N PHE A 575 9.68 8.12 -32.98
CA PHE A 575 9.27 8.97 -31.86
C PHE A 575 10.43 9.55 -31.05
N ALA A 576 11.68 9.26 -31.42
CA ALA A 576 12.83 9.66 -30.62
C ALA A 576 12.94 11.19 -30.41
N GLU A 577 12.50 12.00 -31.39
CA GLU A 577 12.45 13.46 -31.23
C GLU A 577 11.34 13.91 -30.26
N GLN A 578 10.15 13.31 -30.35
CA GLN A 578 9.02 13.62 -29.48
C GLN A 578 9.32 13.22 -28.03
N LEU A 579 9.93 12.05 -27.82
CA LEU A 579 10.35 11.57 -26.50
C LEU A 579 11.43 12.46 -25.89
N GLU A 580 12.43 12.89 -26.68
CA GLU A 580 13.45 13.83 -26.20
C GLU A 580 12.83 15.19 -25.82
N ARG A 581 11.91 15.72 -26.64
CA ARG A 581 11.21 16.98 -26.32
C ARG A 581 10.42 16.86 -25.02
N LEU A 582 9.63 15.79 -24.87
CA LEU A 582 8.81 15.56 -23.67
C LEU A 582 9.67 15.40 -22.42
N MET A 583 10.80 14.70 -22.51
CA MET A 583 11.76 14.57 -21.42
C MET A 583 12.33 15.94 -20.98
N THR A 584 12.56 16.86 -21.92
CA THR A 584 13.07 18.21 -21.62
C THR A 584 11.99 19.24 -21.28
N ASP A 585 10.71 18.90 -21.43
CA ASP A 585 9.58 19.82 -21.26
C ASP A 585 9.39 20.17 -19.77
N GLU A 586 9.39 21.46 -19.43
CA GLU A 586 9.18 21.92 -18.05
C GLU A 586 7.75 21.66 -17.55
N ALA A 587 6.78 21.54 -18.45
CA ALA A 587 5.40 21.20 -18.10
C ALA A 587 5.20 19.70 -17.81
N ALA A 588 6.15 18.85 -18.22
CA ALA A 588 6.10 17.43 -17.88
C ALA A 588 6.46 17.23 -16.40
N ASP A 589 5.67 16.43 -15.70
CA ASP A 589 6.04 15.96 -14.38
C ASP A 589 7.26 15.02 -14.44
N ASP A 590 7.86 14.82 -13.28
CA ASP A 590 9.09 14.03 -13.13
C ASP A 590 8.94 12.57 -13.59
N ARG A 591 7.78 11.95 -13.33
CA ARG A 591 7.49 10.58 -13.72
C ARG A 591 7.36 10.43 -15.23
N LEU A 592 6.66 11.36 -15.88
CA LEU A 592 6.50 11.41 -17.32
C LEU A 592 7.83 11.67 -18.01
N ALA A 593 8.64 12.58 -17.48
CA ALA A 593 9.96 12.88 -18.01
C ALA A 593 10.92 11.68 -17.84
N ALA A 594 10.88 10.97 -16.71
CA ALA A 594 11.63 9.73 -16.51
C ALA A 594 11.19 8.63 -17.48
N ALA A 595 9.89 8.43 -17.67
CA ALA A 595 9.37 7.49 -18.66
C ALA A 595 9.81 7.85 -20.09
N ALA A 596 9.82 9.14 -20.44
CA ALA A 596 10.28 9.62 -21.74
C ALA A 596 11.78 9.39 -21.93
N LEU A 597 12.59 9.59 -20.88
CA LEU A 597 14.03 9.25 -20.88
C LEU A 597 14.24 7.75 -21.14
N ARG A 598 13.48 6.88 -20.47
CA ARG A 598 13.50 5.44 -20.70
C ARG A 598 13.15 5.09 -22.15
N GLY A 599 12.05 5.64 -22.67
CA GLY A 599 11.62 5.44 -24.05
C GLY A 599 12.67 5.90 -25.06
N LEU A 600 13.31 7.04 -24.80
CA LEU A 600 14.41 7.54 -25.61
C LEU A 600 15.62 6.61 -25.53
N ALA A 601 15.95 6.06 -24.35
CA ALA A 601 17.07 5.15 -24.19
C ALA A 601 16.88 3.83 -24.94
N ALA A 602 15.64 3.32 -25.00
CA ALA A 602 15.30 2.14 -25.79
C ALA A 602 15.42 2.36 -27.31
N THR A 603 15.21 3.59 -27.79
CA THR A 603 15.21 3.94 -29.22
C THR A 603 16.54 4.54 -29.71
N SER A 604 17.24 5.28 -28.85
CA SER A 604 18.45 6.04 -29.14
C SER A 604 19.34 6.15 -27.88
N PRO A 605 20.02 5.06 -27.48
CA PRO A 605 20.87 5.00 -26.29
C PRO A 605 21.86 6.16 -26.13
N ASP A 606 22.54 6.54 -27.21
CA ASP A 606 23.55 7.60 -27.18
C ASP A 606 22.93 8.98 -26.91
N ARG A 607 21.74 9.24 -27.48
CA ARG A 607 21.00 10.48 -27.20
C ARG A 607 20.52 10.52 -25.76
N ALA A 608 19.97 9.41 -25.26
CA ALA A 608 19.55 9.32 -23.87
C ALA A 608 20.72 9.49 -22.90
N ALA A 609 21.90 8.94 -23.22
CA ALA A 609 23.09 9.10 -22.38
C ALA A 609 23.52 10.58 -22.26
N VAL A 610 23.49 11.32 -23.37
CA VAL A 610 23.76 12.78 -23.35
C VAL A 610 22.72 13.53 -22.53
N ARG A 611 21.44 13.13 -22.63
CA ARG A 611 20.32 13.79 -21.95
C ARG A 611 20.13 13.41 -20.50
N LEU A 612 20.64 12.26 -20.06
CA LEU A 612 20.54 11.84 -18.68
C LEU A 612 21.25 12.82 -17.74
N GLN A 613 22.42 13.33 -18.13
CA GLN A 613 23.09 14.35 -17.32
C GLN A 613 22.26 15.64 -17.24
N GLU A 614 21.69 16.09 -18.37
CA GLU A 614 20.81 17.25 -18.40
C GLU A 614 19.53 17.05 -17.57
N PHE A 615 18.97 15.84 -17.60
CA PHE A 615 17.83 15.46 -16.75
C PHE A 615 18.21 15.59 -15.27
N ILE A 616 19.35 15.04 -14.88
CA ILE A 616 19.86 15.10 -13.51
C ILE A 616 20.12 16.55 -13.08
N ASP A 617 20.78 17.34 -13.92
CA ASP A 617 21.13 18.72 -13.61
C ASP A 617 19.87 19.59 -13.38
N ARG A 618 18.76 19.25 -14.04
CA ARG A 618 17.49 20.01 -13.96
C ARG A 618 16.52 19.49 -12.90
N ARG A 619 16.27 18.19 -12.90
CA ARG A 619 15.22 17.53 -12.10
C ARG A 619 15.78 16.76 -10.90
N GLY A 620 17.11 16.71 -10.79
CA GLY A 620 17.78 15.86 -9.82
C GLY A 620 17.66 14.38 -10.17
N VAL A 621 18.11 13.56 -9.23
CA VAL A 621 18.25 12.12 -9.36
C VAL A 621 17.05 11.36 -8.81
N THR A 622 16.26 11.98 -7.93
CA THR A 622 15.11 11.35 -7.26
C THR A 622 14.10 10.78 -8.26
N PRO A 623 13.71 11.48 -9.35
CA PRO A 623 12.78 10.94 -10.34
C PRO A 623 13.24 9.66 -11.03
N LEU A 624 14.55 9.39 -11.05
CA LEU A 624 15.09 8.18 -11.68
C LEU A 624 14.69 6.90 -10.91
N ARG A 625 14.19 7.04 -9.68
CA ARG A 625 13.59 5.93 -8.91
C ARG A 625 12.40 5.31 -9.62
N ASP A 626 11.62 6.11 -10.35
CA ASP A 626 10.43 5.65 -11.08
C ASP A 626 10.75 4.75 -12.28
N LEU A 627 12.02 4.68 -12.69
CA LEU A 627 12.46 3.80 -13.77
C LEU A 627 12.42 2.33 -13.38
N GLY A 628 12.55 2.00 -12.09
CA GLY A 628 12.80 0.64 -11.62
C GLY A 628 14.09 0.03 -12.19
N ASP A 629 14.35 -1.23 -11.87
CA ASP A 629 15.58 -1.92 -12.29
C ASP A 629 15.67 -2.08 -13.82
N SER A 630 14.56 -2.42 -14.48
CA SER A 630 14.52 -2.61 -15.93
C SER A 630 14.72 -1.30 -16.68
N GLY A 631 14.02 -0.24 -16.30
CA GLY A 631 14.19 1.09 -16.89
C GLY A 631 15.58 1.65 -16.65
N LEU A 632 16.15 1.40 -15.47
CA LEU A 632 17.52 1.78 -15.19
C LEU A 632 18.52 1.01 -16.07
N ASN A 633 18.28 -0.27 -16.36
CA ASN A 633 19.12 -1.03 -17.30
C ASN A 633 19.04 -0.46 -18.71
N GLU A 634 17.85 -0.01 -19.12
CA GLU A 634 17.64 0.62 -20.43
C GLU A 634 18.35 1.97 -20.53
N VAL A 635 18.29 2.79 -19.48
CA VAL A 635 18.85 4.16 -19.43
C VAL A 635 20.37 4.15 -19.19
N ALA A 636 20.84 3.48 -18.14
CA ALA A 636 22.23 3.51 -17.69
C ALA A 636 23.06 2.29 -18.15
N GLY A 637 22.44 1.30 -18.78
CA GLY A 637 23.09 0.03 -19.08
C GLY A 637 23.04 -0.95 -17.91
N PRO A 638 23.50 -2.20 -18.12
CA PRO A 638 23.46 -3.23 -17.09
C PRO A 638 24.37 -2.87 -15.92
N GLY A 639 23.90 -3.17 -14.70
CA GLY A 639 24.73 -3.08 -13.51
C GLY A 639 25.95 -4.02 -13.53
N PRO A 640 26.90 -3.86 -12.57
CA PRO A 640 28.08 -4.71 -12.47
C PRO A 640 27.70 -6.18 -12.34
N ARG A 641 28.35 -7.05 -13.11
CA ARG A 641 28.05 -8.49 -13.15
C ARG A 641 28.60 -9.26 -11.96
N ALA A 642 29.69 -8.77 -11.36
CA ALA A 642 30.35 -9.41 -10.24
C ALA A 642 31.23 -8.42 -9.48
N TRP A 643 31.54 -8.78 -8.24
CA TRP A 643 32.46 -8.06 -7.35
C TRP A 643 33.46 -9.03 -6.74
N MET A 644 34.64 -8.53 -6.38
CA MET A 644 35.54 -9.26 -5.48
C MET A 644 35.05 -8.99 -4.06
N VAL A 645 34.78 -10.04 -3.29
CA VAL A 645 34.22 -9.91 -1.94
C VAL A 645 35.08 -10.61 -0.91
N ALA A 646 35.03 -10.14 0.33
CA ALA A 646 35.65 -10.79 1.46
C ALA A 646 34.81 -10.61 2.72
N GLY A 647 34.77 -11.65 3.57
CA GLY A 647 33.99 -11.66 4.80
C GLY A 647 33.37 -13.03 5.09
N PRO A 648 32.51 -13.13 6.11
CA PRO A 648 32.09 -12.05 6.99
C PRO A 648 33.13 -11.78 8.09
N TYR A 649 33.32 -10.51 8.42
CA TYR A 649 34.16 -10.03 9.51
C TYR A 649 33.30 -9.64 10.72
N PRO A 650 33.84 -9.66 11.95
CA PRO A 650 33.12 -9.15 13.11
C PRO A 650 32.73 -7.67 12.92
N ALA A 651 31.54 -7.28 13.38
CA ALA A 651 31.11 -5.89 13.40
C ALA A 651 32.09 -4.98 14.18
N THR A 652 32.11 -3.69 13.84
CA THR A 652 33.03 -2.72 14.45
C THR A 652 32.37 -1.35 14.65
N GLU A 653 32.74 -0.67 15.72
CA GLU A 653 32.30 0.70 15.98
C GLU A 653 32.84 1.73 14.96
N ASP A 654 33.87 1.39 14.17
CA ASP A 654 34.47 2.24 13.12
C ASP A 654 34.42 1.57 11.73
N LEU A 655 33.25 1.61 11.10
CA LEU A 655 32.99 1.01 9.78
C LEU A 655 33.81 1.68 8.68
N GLU A 656 33.96 3.01 8.74
CA GLU A 656 34.74 3.77 7.75
C GLU A 656 36.23 3.42 7.84
N GLY A 657 36.80 3.46 9.04
CA GLY A 657 38.20 3.09 9.26
C GLY A 657 38.47 1.65 8.85
N PHE A 658 37.55 0.73 9.18
CA PHE A 658 37.61 -0.66 8.73
C PHE A 658 37.64 -0.76 7.21
N ALA A 659 36.66 -0.17 6.50
CA ALA A 659 36.57 -0.19 5.04
C ALA A 659 37.83 0.39 4.35
N ARG A 660 38.43 1.44 4.93
CA ARG A 660 39.66 2.05 4.42
C ARG A 660 40.84 1.09 4.43
N THR A 661 40.93 0.18 5.41
CA THR A 661 42.03 -0.80 5.47
C THR A 661 42.03 -1.73 4.25
N PHE A 662 40.87 -2.02 3.66
CA PHE A 662 40.73 -2.93 2.52
C PHE A 662 41.03 -2.28 1.17
N SER A 663 40.95 -0.95 1.07
CA SER A 663 41.19 -0.21 -0.19
C SER A 663 42.61 -0.37 -0.76
N LEU A 664 43.55 -0.92 0.02
CA LEU A 664 44.96 -1.10 -0.36
C LEU A 664 45.45 -2.55 -0.21
N LEU A 665 44.58 -3.48 0.20
CA LEU A 665 44.97 -4.87 0.44
C LEU A 665 44.97 -5.67 -0.86
N LYS A 666 46.12 -6.29 -1.14
CA LYS A 666 46.24 -7.28 -2.20
C LYS A 666 45.44 -8.55 -1.86
N ASP A 667 45.58 -9.01 -0.61
CA ASP A 667 44.92 -10.20 -0.08
C ASP A 667 44.25 -9.84 1.26
N PRO A 668 42.93 -9.99 1.40
CA PRO A 668 42.23 -9.68 2.63
C PRO A 668 42.38 -10.83 3.64
N PRO A 669 42.22 -10.58 4.95
CA PRO A 669 42.36 -11.63 5.96
C PRO A 669 41.34 -12.76 5.76
N GLU A 670 41.79 -14.00 5.91
CA GLU A 670 40.92 -15.17 5.92
C GLU A 670 39.93 -15.11 7.09
N THR A 671 38.70 -15.55 6.85
CA THR A 671 37.65 -15.59 7.87
C THR A 671 37.30 -17.04 8.20
N ALA A 672 37.00 -17.31 9.48
CA ALA A 672 36.65 -18.66 9.91
C ALA A 672 35.24 -19.03 9.44
N GLY A 673 35.15 -19.86 8.39
CA GLY A 673 33.87 -20.29 7.81
C GLY A 673 33.28 -19.36 6.76
N GLY A 674 34.00 -18.28 6.40
CA GLY A 674 33.70 -17.37 5.29
C GLY A 674 34.69 -17.49 4.13
N THR A 675 35.04 -16.37 3.52
CA THR A 675 35.95 -16.34 2.36
C THR A 675 37.41 -16.59 2.72
N ILE A 676 38.14 -17.17 1.76
CA ILE A 676 39.61 -17.28 1.77
C ILE A 676 40.18 -16.20 0.84
N GLY A 677 40.51 -15.04 1.42
CA GLY A 677 40.94 -13.88 0.63
C GLY A 677 39.78 -13.29 -0.19
N TRP A 678 40.10 -12.72 -1.35
CA TRP A 678 39.11 -12.16 -2.27
C TRP A 678 38.43 -13.28 -3.08
N GLU A 679 37.10 -13.37 -3.01
CA GLU A 679 36.29 -14.27 -3.83
C GLU A 679 35.46 -13.51 -4.85
N ARG A 680 35.36 -14.03 -6.07
CA ARG A 680 34.47 -13.44 -7.09
C ARG A 680 33.03 -13.89 -6.85
N LYS A 681 32.12 -12.97 -6.53
CA LYS A 681 30.67 -13.25 -6.44
C LYS A 681 29.90 -12.52 -7.52
N ARG A 682 28.90 -13.19 -8.09
CA ARG A 682 28.04 -12.60 -9.12
C ARG A 682 26.94 -11.78 -8.47
N THR A 683 26.61 -10.68 -9.10
CA THR A 683 25.40 -9.92 -8.81
C THR A 683 24.19 -10.71 -9.30
N ARG A 684 23.11 -10.71 -8.51
CA ARG A 684 21.84 -11.35 -8.85
C ARG A 684 21.17 -10.62 -10.03
N PRO A 685 20.22 -11.25 -10.74
CA PRO A 685 19.53 -10.63 -11.88
C PRO A 685 18.83 -9.30 -11.56
N ASN A 686 18.40 -9.09 -10.31
CA ASN A 686 17.83 -7.83 -9.81
C ASN A 686 18.91 -6.77 -9.46
N GLY A 687 20.18 -7.01 -9.76
CA GLY A 687 21.26 -6.05 -9.48
C GLY A 687 21.78 -6.06 -8.04
N LEU A 688 21.25 -6.91 -7.15
CA LEU A 688 21.74 -7.06 -5.78
C LEU A 688 22.98 -7.96 -5.75
N LEU A 689 24.09 -7.47 -5.18
CA LEU A 689 25.17 -8.33 -4.74
C LEU A 689 24.83 -8.84 -3.33
N SER A 690 24.60 -10.14 -3.18
CA SER A 690 24.31 -10.74 -1.88
C SER A 690 25.58 -11.31 -1.24
N PHE A 691 25.75 -11.02 0.05
CA PHE A 691 26.81 -11.55 0.89
C PHE A 691 26.39 -12.80 1.66
N LEU A 692 25.11 -13.20 1.63
CA LEU A 692 24.63 -14.41 2.34
C LEU A 692 25.36 -15.69 1.92
N GLU A 693 25.90 -15.71 0.69
CA GLU A 693 26.57 -16.86 0.09
C GLU A 693 28.10 -16.86 0.30
N ILE A 694 28.63 -15.95 1.12
CA ILE A 694 30.07 -15.90 1.44
C ILE A 694 30.44 -16.80 2.62
N ALA A 695 29.46 -17.22 3.42
CA ALA A 695 29.63 -18.18 4.52
C ALA A 695 28.73 -19.41 4.34
N ALA A 696 29.21 -20.56 4.80
CA ALA A 696 28.42 -21.80 4.75
C ALA A 696 27.35 -21.88 5.86
N ASP A 697 27.61 -21.22 6.99
CA ASP A 697 26.67 -21.08 8.11
C ASP A 697 26.01 -19.70 8.05
N PRO A 698 24.68 -19.62 7.82
CA PRO A 698 23.96 -18.34 7.79
C PRO A 698 24.14 -17.51 9.07
N ALA A 699 24.29 -18.15 10.24
CA ALA A 699 24.48 -17.43 11.50
C ALA A 699 25.80 -16.63 11.53
N ALA A 700 26.78 -16.98 10.70
CA ALA A 700 28.03 -16.24 10.58
C ALA A 700 27.87 -14.88 9.86
N THR A 701 26.74 -14.66 9.18
CA THR A 701 26.45 -13.41 8.47
C THR A 701 25.67 -12.39 9.31
N GLU A 702 25.15 -12.79 10.47
CA GLU A 702 24.50 -11.90 11.43
C GLU A 702 25.55 -11.11 12.23
N ASN A 703 25.24 -9.85 12.57
CA ASN A 703 26.11 -8.93 13.30
C ASN A 703 27.54 -8.89 12.74
N SER A 704 27.65 -8.77 11.42
CA SER A 704 28.90 -8.93 10.68
C SER A 704 29.09 -7.85 9.62
N ILE A 705 30.31 -7.76 9.07
CA ILE A 705 30.65 -6.84 7.98
C ILE A 705 31.21 -7.64 6.81
N ALA A 706 30.78 -7.31 5.60
CA ALA A 706 31.35 -7.84 4.37
C ALA A 706 31.86 -6.69 3.50
N ILE A 707 32.93 -6.97 2.76
CA ILE A 707 33.59 -6.00 1.89
C ILE A 707 33.42 -6.46 0.45
N ALA A 708 33.14 -5.51 -0.44
CA ALA A 708 33.27 -5.66 -1.88
C ALA A 708 34.31 -4.66 -2.44
N SER A 709 35.04 -5.09 -3.45
CA SER A 709 36.05 -4.33 -4.16
C SER A 709 35.86 -4.47 -5.68
N GLY A 710 36.06 -3.36 -6.37
CA GLY A 710 35.90 -3.24 -7.82
C GLY A 710 36.49 -1.94 -8.35
N TRP A 711 36.25 -1.67 -9.63
CA TRP A 711 36.79 -0.50 -10.33
C TRP A 711 35.73 0.19 -11.19
N ILE A 712 35.83 1.50 -11.35
CA ILE A 712 35.10 2.26 -12.37
C ILE A 712 36.12 2.78 -13.39
N MET A 713 35.91 2.43 -14.66
CA MET A 713 36.66 3.00 -15.79
C MET A 713 35.95 4.23 -16.32
N ALA A 714 36.64 5.37 -16.27
CA ALA A 714 36.14 6.62 -16.82
C ALA A 714 36.92 7.02 -18.09
N PRO A 715 36.24 7.40 -19.19
CA PRO A 715 36.91 7.83 -20.42
C PRO A 715 37.59 9.20 -20.31
N ASP A 716 37.11 10.04 -19.39
CA ASP A 716 37.55 11.40 -19.11
C ASP A 716 37.44 11.71 -17.60
N ASP A 717 38.04 12.83 -17.17
CA ASP A 717 37.85 13.34 -15.80
C ASP A 717 36.41 13.85 -15.69
N THR A 718 35.64 13.30 -14.76
CA THR A 718 34.21 13.59 -14.63
C THR A 718 33.73 13.41 -13.19
N THR A 719 32.58 13.98 -12.84
CA THR A 719 31.84 13.60 -11.63
C THR A 719 30.66 12.75 -12.06
N ALA A 720 30.66 11.49 -11.66
CA ALA A 720 29.60 10.55 -11.99
C ALA A 720 28.58 10.47 -10.87
N ILE A 721 27.31 10.28 -11.22
CA ILE A 721 26.29 9.85 -10.27
C ILE A 721 26.28 8.32 -10.20
N VAL A 722 26.34 7.78 -8.99
CA VAL A 722 26.21 6.35 -8.71
C VAL A 722 24.97 6.11 -7.85
N ALA A 723 24.02 5.32 -8.37
CA ALA A 723 22.91 4.80 -7.59
C ALA A 723 23.40 3.65 -6.69
N PHE A 724 23.16 3.75 -5.39
CA PHE A 724 23.65 2.82 -4.37
C PHE A 724 22.58 2.54 -3.32
N GLY A 725 22.58 1.35 -2.74
CA GLY A 725 21.89 1.11 -1.47
C GLY A 725 22.14 -0.28 -0.91
N SER A 726 22.10 -0.40 0.40
CA SER A 726 22.54 -1.56 1.18
C SER A 726 21.45 -2.06 2.12
N ASP A 727 21.59 -3.31 2.57
CA ASP A 727 20.65 -3.98 3.48
C ASP A 727 20.73 -3.58 4.95
N ASP A 728 21.65 -2.66 5.27
CA ASP A 728 21.88 -2.04 6.57
C ASP A 728 22.92 -0.93 6.34
N GLY A 729 23.70 -0.56 7.35
CA GLY A 729 24.77 0.42 7.24
C GLY A 729 25.83 0.09 6.19
N ALA A 730 26.38 1.12 5.54
CA ALA A 730 27.43 0.95 4.54
C ALA A 730 28.44 2.10 4.50
N ALA A 731 29.66 1.78 4.09
CA ALA A 731 30.68 2.77 3.73
C ALA A 731 31.12 2.56 2.28
N VAL A 732 31.06 3.62 1.47
CA VAL A 732 31.51 3.61 0.06
C VAL A 732 32.72 4.51 -0.08
N ILE A 733 33.83 3.93 -0.53
CA ILE A 733 35.11 4.62 -0.70
C ILE A 733 35.53 4.53 -2.16
N VAL A 734 35.84 5.68 -2.77
CA VAL A 734 36.35 5.76 -4.14
C VAL A 734 37.69 6.47 -4.16
N ASN A 735 38.72 5.84 -4.73
CA ASN A 735 40.10 6.34 -4.75
C ASN A 735 40.62 6.80 -3.36
N GLY A 736 40.23 6.10 -2.30
CA GLY A 736 40.62 6.43 -0.92
C GLY A 736 39.84 7.60 -0.30
N ARG A 737 38.85 8.17 -0.98
CA ARG A 737 37.92 9.17 -0.43
C ARG A 737 36.60 8.50 -0.06
N THR A 738 36.12 8.71 1.17
CA THR A 738 34.78 8.28 1.58
C THR A 738 33.75 9.14 0.87
N ILE A 739 32.86 8.48 0.15
CA ILE A 739 31.74 9.08 -0.57
C ILE A 739 30.46 8.94 0.26
N LEU A 740 30.25 7.78 0.90
CA LEU A 740 29.11 7.50 1.77
C LEU A 740 29.58 6.87 3.07
N LEU A 741 28.95 7.28 4.17
CA LEU A 741 28.92 6.56 5.44
C LEU A 741 27.47 6.60 5.95
N ASP A 742 26.81 5.45 5.95
CA ASP A 742 25.46 5.23 6.45
C ASP A 742 25.50 4.16 7.54
N ARG A 743 24.71 4.33 8.59
CA ARG A 743 24.58 3.40 9.73
C ARG A 743 23.13 3.10 10.08
N THR A 744 22.21 3.44 9.18
CA THR A 744 20.80 3.15 9.37
C THR A 744 20.50 1.70 9.01
N THR A 745 19.56 1.11 9.74
CA THR A 745 19.08 -0.26 9.52
C THR A 745 17.90 -0.20 8.56
N HIS A 746 18.02 -0.79 7.38
CA HIS A 746 17.00 -0.75 6.33
C HIS A 746 17.28 -1.79 5.23
N GLY A 747 16.27 -2.30 4.55
CA GLY A 747 16.49 -3.25 3.45
C GLY A 747 17.23 -2.65 2.24
N ALA A 748 17.92 -3.49 1.48
CA ALA A 748 18.68 -3.07 0.29
C ALA A 748 17.77 -2.53 -0.81
N SER A 749 18.06 -1.32 -1.29
CA SER A 749 17.34 -0.68 -2.40
C SER A 749 18.31 -0.19 -3.49
N PRO A 750 18.02 -0.40 -4.79
CA PRO A 750 18.85 0.11 -5.89
C PRO A 750 19.03 1.63 -5.88
N PHE A 751 18.17 2.35 -5.16
CA PHE A 751 18.15 3.81 -5.11
C PHE A 751 18.18 4.37 -3.69
N GLY A 752 18.69 3.62 -2.71
CA GLY A 752 18.77 4.07 -1.31
C GLY A 752 19.47 5.44 -1.19
N SER A 753 20.59 5.60 -1.89
CA SER A 753 21.40 6.81 -1.99
C SER A 753 21.86 7.06 -3.43
N MET A 754 22.07 8.33 -3.76
CA MET A 754 22.64 8.77 -5.03
C MET A 754 23.94 9.51 -4.74
N LEU A 755 25.05 8.92 -5.16
CA LEU A 755 26.39 9.34 -4.77
C LEU A 755 27.04 10.16 -5.88
N GLU A 756 27.47 11.38 -5.57
CA GLU A 756 28.35 12.16 -6.44
C GLU A 756 29.80 11.67 -6.28
N VAL A 757 30.30 10.99 -7.31
CA VAL A 757 31.61 10.34 -7.29
C VAL A 757 32.56 11.08 -8.25
N PRO A 758 33.55 11.82 -7.75
CA PRO A 758 34.60 12.38 -8.60
C PRO A 758 35.50 11.26 -9.13
N LEU A 759 35.59 11.15 -10.46
CA LEU A 759 36.36 10.17 -11.19
C LEU A 759 37.48 10.85 -11.99
N ARG A 760 38.65 10.21 -12.00
CA ARG A 760 39.72 10.55 -12.94
C ARG A 760 39.61 9.66 -14.17
N ARG A 761 40.09 10.15 -15.30
CA ARG A 761 40.28 9.36 -16.52
C ARG A 761 41.08 8.10 -16.21
N GLY A 762 40.57 6.96 -16.68
CA GLY A 762 41.13 5.64 -16.43
C GLY A 762 40.52 4.96 -15.19
N PRO A 763 41.27 4.10 -14.49
CA PRO A 763 40.76 3.28 -13.40
C PRO A 763 40.58 4.04 -12.08
N ASN A 764 39.42 3.84 -11.46
CA ASN A 764 39.05 4.38 -10.15
C ASN A 764 38.71 3.21 -9.21
N ALA A 765 39.45 3.06 -8.12
CA ALA A 765 39.22 1.96 -7.18
C ALA A 765 37.99 2.22 -6.31
N VAL A 766 37.15 1.21 -6.11
CA VAL A 766 35.94 1.27 -5.29
C VAL A 766 36.01 0.19 -4.22
N THR A 767 35.80 0.60 -2.96
CA THR A 767 35.66 -0.29 -1.80
C THR A 767 34.33 -0.01 -1.13
N ILE A 768 33.55 -1.06 -0.90
CA ILE A 768 32.24 -0.97 -0.25
C ILE A 768 32.26 -1.90 0.95
N ALA A 769 31.96 -1.37 2.13
CA ALA A 769 31.67 -2.16 3.31
C ALA A 769 30.18 -2.12 3.59
N VAL A 770 29.58 -3.26 3.88
CA VAL A 770 28.21 -3.36 4.35
C VAL A 770 28.23 -4.05 5.71
N GLU A 771 27.65 -3.39 6.70
CA GLU A 771 27.36 -3.94 8.02
C GLU A 771 25.99 -4.61 7.96
N ASN A 772 25.82 -5.74 8.66
CA ASN A 772 24.55 -6.47 8.73
C ASN A 772 24.23 -6.80 10.19
N GLY A 773 23.02 -6.46 10.62
CA GLY A 773 22.46 -6.88 11.89
C GLY A 773 21.89 -8.29 11.80
N SER A 774 20.84 -8.49 11.01
CA SER A 774 20.19 -9.79 10.81
C SER A 774 19.28 -9.78 9.58
N GLY A 775 19.12 -10.93 8.92
CA GLY A 775 18.19 -11.06 7.79
C GLY A 775 18.90 -11.18 6.45
N ASP A 776 18.57 -10.30 5.52
CA ASP A 776 19.27 -10.23 4.23
C ASP A 776 20.71 -9.70 4.44
N PHE A 777 21.50 -9.63 3.36
CA PHE A 777 22.86 -9.06 3.42
C PHE A 777 23.36 -8.74 2.02
N GLY A 778 23.58 -7.47 1.69
CA GLY A 778 24.05 -7.08 0.36
C GLY A 778 23.96 -5.59 0.01
N PHE A 779 24.24 -5.27 -1.25
CA PHE A 779 24.05 -3.92 -1.80
C PHE A 779 23.79 -3.91 -3.32
N HIS A 780 23.22 -2.80 -3.78
CA HIS A 780 23.13 -2.40 -5.19
C HIS A 780 24.14 -1.29 -5.48
N PHE A 781 24.73 -1.30 -6.69
CA PHE A 781 25.66 -0.27 -7.14
C PHE A 781 25.58 -0.10 -8.64
N ARG A 782 25.34 1.11 -9.14
CA ARG A 782 25.28 1.38 -10.59
C ARG A 782 25.73 2.80 -10.94
N THR A 783 26.63 2.91 -11.91
CA THR A 783 26.96 4.19 -12.55
C THR A 783 25.85 4.60 -13.51
N LEU A 784 25.34 5.82 -13.38
CA LEU A 784 24.26 6.29 -14.25
C LEU A 784 24.75 6.70 -15.65
N ASP A 785 26.05 6.93 -15.85
CA ASP A 785 26.63 7.22 -17.16
C ASP A 785 27.04 5.94 -17.90
N ARG A 786 26.43 5.66 -19.06
CA ARG A 786 26.69 4.48 -19.91
C ARG A 786 28.12 4.40 -20.46
N ARG A 787 28.86 5.51 -20.44
CA ARG A 787 30.25 5.56 -20.88
C ARG A 787 31.20 5.00 -19.82
N LEU A 788 30.72 4.84 -18.59
CA LEU A 788 31.47 4.27 -17.48
C LEU A 788 31.29 2.76 -17.45
N GLU A 789 32.37 2.05 -17.13
CA GLU A 789 32.34 0.60 -16.98
C GLU A 789 32.73 0.22 -15.55
N VAL A 790 31.87 -0.55 -14.88
CA VAL A 790 32.17 -1.10 -13.54
C VAL A 790 32.77 -2.49 -13.72
N MET A 791 34.01 -2.66 -13.27
CA MET A 791 34.78 -3.88 -13.44
C MET A 791 35.01 -4.59 -12.10
N THR A 792 35.04 -5.92 -12.13
CA THR A 792 35.34 -6.73 -10.94
C THR A 792 36.84 -6.69 -10.60
N SER A 793 37.70 -6.63 -11.61
CA SER A 793 39.15 -6.51 -11.50
C SER A 793 39.67 -5.53 -12.55
N ILE A 794 40.87 -4.96 -12.34
CA ILE A 794 41.54 -4.13 -13.34
C ILE A 794 42.04 -4.94 -14.55
N ASP A 795 42.12 -6.27 -14.40
CA ASP A 795 42.55 -7.22 -15.44
C ASP A 795 41.39 -7.83 -16.24
N ASP A 796 40.14 -7.59 -15.81
CA ASP A 796 38.94 -7.94 -16.60
C ASP A 796 38.83 -7.01 -17.83
#